data_AF-A0A3D1UC59-F1
#
_entry.id   AF-A0A3D1UC59-F1
#
_cell.length_a   1.000
_cell.length_b   1.000
_cell.length_c   1.000
_cell.angle_alpha   90.00
_cell.angle_beta   90.00
_cell.angle_gamma   90.00
#
_symmetry.space_group_name_H-M   'P 1'
#
loop_
_entity.id
_entity.type
_entity.pdbx_description
1 polymer ?
#
loop_
_entity_poly.entity_id
_entity_poly.type
_entity_poly.pdbx_seq_one_letter_code
_entity_poly.pdbx_strand_id
1 'polypeptide(L)'
;MTIGRYVLTGVCLGMFLPAAARTWRVEPATTLAEVNAWAVKPGDSVLFRRGGVWRGTLKPRSGRPGAPVVYSCFGEGPKPQLSSSVCVADAKEWLPANHDGRWELWQTRPACAKDLAPGVRGVFGTAMGLVQEGASEDNIARAVAGENGLDRHMTFWYDAAQRRVVLRSWCNPFDYLGATELVLARPIIDLTGCRDIVFDGLSLRYGGGAAAGGANVSRTIVRNCDISYTVSGIVFGPDSVACRAARNRIWQVRDAALAVKDASDIELTDNVVWKCGVSFAGGKRSRDVRFVHNTCVEAGLGWGPDKTGAPRGSHLVLAGEASIASNVFYRCAEYAVRLSGTAKAALDDNLYWLPPDWDGVENRICRWTGKTGEPRLFESGEKSFRRFRQETGLETRGVFRKPDFTNAYRKDYRLFSAGANYGARGMPGVDEDQFVTNGAPYGMESLRSGLWTVSAGGRPAFVHRAFARYNSVSYPRDEYAFVNLEAKEGLELFIEACDGRDLSNVLIQPASAPVRLTRQGRSRLSVKVLRPCKFSIEPDERRTGPLFVFANPPEKNVPSADDPKVKYFDAGLHRVPGDVVRLGTGETLYLAEGAVLQAAVRAEGSDIRLCGRGVLDASVFESTRGNKGPQYAFVDLYKCRNVTLEDLTILGSYHWTVYPEGCDGVTLRNVKICGSRCANDDGIDPSNTRDLLIDDCFFRTQDDSVAVKGITRENGNCERIVVRNSIFWCDFARIVCLGHESRAAHIAGFRFENNDIVRYVRPLMLIEPGDDMAISNVVFRNVRVRTDVHGRTEATMRIQPVVNVYTQSDKPGRIANVEVSQVAFEGTAIPLRFFVKGGDRTRMTRNVRFSGVTVDGVPATEQTPARPAGCTVSNVWFDGEARPDGEEPLFVRGPYTEGIVFEAGATESRTMRVSPKDDAWWWARRDEKAREIAAFRGKEVDLALLGDSITQGWDGQPALERLRKSRTVLTLGYNGDTVGNLRWRCLWGELDGYRARDILVLIGTNDLGGGDAKPEDVFAAVRKLVALIRIKQPNARIHLLAVLPRDVGEKETPRLWPDRISACNRLLEGLADGRHVFFHDVGARFLDAAGRLNAALFWDRLHPNPSGYGVLAEEIERMLSVRN
;
A
#
# COMPACT_ATOMS: atom_id res chain seq x y z
N MET A 1 -9.17 62.88 40.21
CA MET A 1 -9.57 62.92 38.80
C MET A 1 -8.45 62.26 37.98
N THR A 2 -8.60 61.15 37.28
CA THR A 2 -9.72 60.19 37.09
C THR A 2 -9.06 58.91 36.51
N ILE A 3 -8.81 57.85 37.30
CA ILE A 3 -9.62 56.61 37.47
C ILE A 3 -9.86 55.87 36.12
N GLY A 4 -9.56 54.58 35.90
CA GLY A 4 -9.00 53.53 36.77
C GLY A 4 -9.11 52.11 36.14
N ARG A 5 -8.12 51.26 36.48
CA ARG A 5 -8.11 49.79 36.80
C ARG A 5 -9.10 48.84 36.08
N TYR A 6 -8.68 47.65 35.64
CA TYR A 6 -8.22 46.56 36.50
C TYR A 6 -7.05 45.71 35.95
N VAL A 7 -6.06 45.55 36.82
CA VAL A 7 -5.05 44.48 36.89
C VAL A 7 -5.65 43.32 37.71
N LEU A 8 -5.27 42.07 37.41
CA LEU A 8 -5.12 40.96 38.38
C LEU A 8 -4.14 39.93 37.76
N THR A 9 -2.83 40.13 37.86
CA THR A 9 -1.89 39.48 38.81
C THR A 9 -2.10 37.99 39.06
N GLY A 10 -1.04 37.23 38.78
CA GLY A 10 -0.81 35.94 39.40
C GLY A 10 -0.83 36.06 40.92
N VAL A 11 -1.53 35.13 41.55
CA VAL A 11 -1.51 34.92 42.99
C VAL A 11 -1.28 33.42 43.19
N CYS A 12 -0.13 33.08 43.76
CA CYS A 12 0.02 31.87 44.56
C CYS A 12 -1.08 31.87 45.62
N LEU A 13 -2.02 30.94 45.53
CA LEU A 13 -2.99 30.64 46.59
C LEU A 13 -2.66 29.26 47.15
N GLY A 14 -1.64 29.23 48.01
CA GLY A 14 -1.65 28.34 49.16
C GLY A 14 -2.49 28.98 50.26
N MET A 15 -3.35 28.17 50.89
CA MET A 15 -4.21 28.48 52.06
C MET A 15 -5.45 29.32 51.70
N PHE A 16 -6.69 28.81 51.68
CA PHE A 16 -7.27 27.60 52.26
C PHE A 16 -7.44 26.50 51.21
N LEU A 17 -6.92 25.30 51.48
CA LEU A 17 -7.32 24.09 50.77
C LEU A 17 -8.80 23.83 51.08
N PRO A 18 -9.76 23.94 50.14
CA PRO A 18 -10.82 22.95 50.15
C PRO A 18 -10.13 21.62 49.81
N ALA A 19 -10.48 20.56 50.54
CA ALA A 19 -9.91 19.21 50.42
C ALA A 19 -9.36 18.89 49.01
N ALA A 20 -8.11 18.42 48.94
CA ALA A 20 -7.37 18.12 47.70
C ALA A 20 -8.30 17.62 46.58
N ALA A 21 -8.40 18.40 45.50
CA ALA A 21 -9.22 18.07 44.33
C ALA A 21 -8.90 16.65 43.86
N ARG A 22 -9.90 15.77 43.92
CA ARG A 22 -9.68 14.35 43.65
C ARG A 22 -9.81 14.09 42.16
N THR A 23 -8.88 13.29 41.64
CA THR A 23 -8.99 12.73 40.29
C THR A 23 -9.55 11.31 40.38
N TRP A 24 -10.72 11.11 39.78
CA TRP A 24 -11.38 9.83 39.65
C TRP A 24 -11.07 9.25 38.27
N ARG A 25 -10.43 8.08 38.21
CA ARG A 25 -10.14 7.40 36.94
C ARG A 25 -11.21 6.37 36.67
N VAL A 26 -11.86 6.50 35.52
CA VAL A 26 -12.86 5.55 35.02
C VAL A 26 -12.15 4.60 34.06
N GLU A 27 -11.96 3.37 34.51
CA GLU A 27 -11.44 2.28 33.69
C GLU A 27 -12.59 1.63 32.90
N PRO A 28 -12.32 0.91 31.79
CA PRO A 28 -13.38 0.29 30.97
C PRO A 28 -14.29 -0.68 31.72
N ALA A 29 -13.83 -1.27 32.82
CA ALA A 29 -14.64 -2.15 33.67
C ALA A 29 -15.66 -1.38 34.54
N THR A 30 -15.45 -0.07 34.76
CA THR A 30 -16.35 0.76 35.57
C THR A 30 -17.55 1.21 34.74
N THR A 31 -18.77 0.90 35.17
CA THR A 31 -20.02 1.28 34.52
C THR A 31 -20.40 2.74 34.79
N LEU A 32 -21.22 3.35 33.93
CA LEU A 32 -21.73 4.71 34.20
C LEU A 32 -22.63 4.76 35.43
N ALA A 33 -23.29 3.66 35.81
CA ALA A 33 -24.07 3.57 37.03
C ALA A 33 -23.18 3.76 38.28
N GLU A 34 -22.01 3.13 38.29
CA GLU A 34 -21.02 3.28 39.36
C GLU A 34 -20.44 4.70 39.36
N VAL A 35 -20.09 5.25 38.20
CA VAL A 35 -19.60 6.64 38.09
C VAL A 35 -20.64 7.63 38.64
N ASN A 36 -21.92 7.42 38.34
CA ASN A 36 -23.01 8.28 38.84
C ASN A 36 -23.20 8.18 40.37
N ALA A 37 -22.81 7.06 40.97
CA ALA A 37 -22.86 6.84 42.41
C ALA A 37 -21.66 7.43 43.16
N TRP A 38 -20.60 7.84 42.46
CA TRP A 38 -19.43 8.44 43.09
C TRP A 38 -19.74 9.77 43.77
N ALA A 39 -19.14 9.96 44.96
CA ALA A 39 -19.23 11.18 45.75
C ALA A 39 -18.28 12.27 45.22
N VAL A 40 -18.45 12.65 43.95
CA VAL A 40 -17.68 13.71 43.27
C VAL A 40 -18.03 15.07 43.87
N LYS A 41 -17.01 15.84 44.25
CA LYS A 41 -17.14 17.16 44.90
C LYS A 41 -16.71 18.28 43.95
N PRO A 42 -17.14 19.55 44.18
CA PRO A 42 -16.66 20.68 43.39
C PRO A 42 -15.14 20.79 43.35
N GLY A 43 -14.57 20.95 42.14
CA GLY A 43 -13.12 20.95 41.89
C GLY A 43 -12.55 19.59 41.46
N ASP A 44 -13.29 18.49 41.66
CA ASP A 44 -12.84 17.16 41.25
C ASP A 44 -12.78 16.99 39.73
N SER A 45 -11.98 16.02 39.28
CA SER A 45 -11.92 15.58 37.89
C SER A 45 -12.32 14.11 37.76
N VAL A 46 -13.17 13.78 36.78
CA VAL A 46 -13.56 12.43 36.41
C VAL A 46 -13.00 12.16 35.01
N LEU A 47 -11.97 11.31 34.93
CA LEU A 47 -11.22 11.05 33.71
C LEU A 47 -11.52 9.65 33.19
N PHE A 48 -12.05 9.55 31.98
CA PHE A 48 -12.32 8.29 31.29
C PHE A 48 -11.11 7.81 30.49
N ARG A 49 -10.77 6.53 30.57
CA ARG A 49 -9.63 5.98 29.84
C ARG A 49 -9.87 6.01 28.32
N ARG A 50 -8.91 6.55 27.57
CA ARG A 50 -8.96 6.52 26.10
C ARG A 50 -9.00 5.07 25.59
N GLY A 51 -9.75 4.85 24.51
CA GLY A 51 -10.06 3.51 23.99
C GLY A 51 -11.27 2.81 24.64
N GLY A 52 -11.78 3.29 25.78
CA GLY A 52 -12.92 2.66 26.45
C GLY A 52 -14.29 3.06 25.86
N VAL A 53 -15.29 2.21 26.09
CA VAL A 53 -16.70 2.44 25.74
C VAL A 53 -17.59 2.27 26.96
N TRP A 54 -18.40 3.28 27.26
CA TRP A 54 -19.29 3.33 28.41
C TRP A 54 -20.73 3.50 27.98
N ARG A 55 -21.59 2.58 28.43
CA ARG A 55 -23.00 2.54 28.05
C ARG A 55 -23.91 3.00 29.18
N GLY A 56 -24.90 3.82 28.86
CA GLY A 56 -25.84 4.40 29.81
C GLY A 56 -25.95 5.92 29.68
N THR A 57 -26.54 6.54 30.70
CA THR A 57 -26.62 7.99 30.82
C THR A 57 -25.71 8.45 31.96
N LEU A 58 -24.77 9.34 31.65
CA LEU A 58 -23.98 10.04 32.65
C LEU A 58 -24.83 11.15 33.29
N LYS A 59 -24.89 11.14 34.62
CA LYS A 59 -25.54 12.16 35.46
C LYS A 59 -24.44 12.89 36.25
N PRO A 60 -23.90 13.98 35.71
CA PRO A 60 -22.75 14.65 36.30
C PRO A 60 -23.11 15.37 37.60
N ARG A 61 -22.10 15.64 38.44
CA ARG A 61 -22.24 16.41 39.68
C ARG A 61 -21.85 17.86 39.44
N SER A 62 -22.57 18.76 40.08
CA SER A 62 -22.31 20.20 39.97
C SER A 62 -21.01 20.59 40.69
N GLY A 63 -20.29 21.53 40.09
CA GLY A 63 -19.22 22.25 40.76
C GLY A 63 -19.73 23.48 41.52
N ARG A 64 -18.84 24.45 41.69
CA ARG A 64 -19.16 25.79 42.15
C ARG A 64 -18.31 26.81 41.39
N PRO A 65 -18.67 28.11 41.40
CA PRO A 65 -17.85 29.15 40.78
C PRO A 65 -16.38 29.07 41.24
N GLY A 66 -15.44 29.04 40.29
CA GLY A 66 -14.00 28.91 40.56
C GLY A 66 -13.50 27.49 40.87
N ALA A 67 -14.39 26.50 41.02
CA ALA A 67 -14.05 25.09 41.21
C ALA A 67 -15.05 24.19 40.45
N PRO A 68 -14.99 24.18 39.10
CA PRO A 68 -15.86 23.35 38.31
C PRO A 68 -15.50 21.86 38.47
N VAL A 69 -16.47 20.97 38.25
CA VAL A 69 -16.17 19.55 38.07
C VAL A 69 -15.77 19.32 36.62
N VAL A 70 -14.65 18.63 36.40
CA VAL A 70 -14.13 18.35 35.05
C VAL A 70 -14.38 16.90 34.67
N TYR A 71 -15.08 16.66 33.56
CA TYR A 71 -15.22 15.36 32.95
C TYR A 71 -14.36 15.31 31.69
N SER A 72 -13.30 14.51 31.70
CA SER A 72 -12.34 14.46 30.59
C SER A 72 -11.76 13.04 30.39
N CYS A 73 -10.58 12.94 29.80
CA CYS A 73 -9.97 11.66 29.43
C CYS A 73 -8.50 11.56 29.87
N PHE A 74 -7.98 10.33 29.94
CA PHE A 74 -6.57 10.04 30.22
C PHE A 74 -6.10 8.80 29.45
N GLY A 75 -4.77 8.63 29.34
CA GLY A 75 -4.15 7.52 28.61
C GLY A 75 -3.99 7.80 27.11
N GLU A 76 -3.73 6.76 26.33
CA GLU A 76 -3.51 6.82 24.87
C GLU A 76 -4.65 6.14 24.09
N GLY A 77 -4.76 6.42 22.79
CA GLY A 77 -5.79 5.84 21.92
C GLY A 77 -6.93 6.82 21.56
N PRO A 78 -8.07 6.35 21.04
CA PRO A 78 -9.20 7.21 20.67
C PRO A 78 -9.91 7.82 21.90
N LYS A 79 -10.64 8.93 21.70
CA LYS A 79 -11.41 9.55 22.79
C LYS A 79 -12.37 8.53 23.41
N PRO A 80 -12.54 8.53 24.75
CA PRO A 80 -13.48 7.63 25.42
C PRO A 80 -14.89 7.82 24.88
N GLN A 81 -15.54 6.72 24.49
CA GLN A 81 -16.90 6.76 23.94
C GLN A 81 -17.93 6.59 25.04
N LEU A 82 -18.83 7.55 25.19
CA LEU A 82 -20.04 7.43 25.99
C LEU A 82 -21.23 7.26 25.04
N SER A 83 -22.08 6.28 25.34
CA SER A 83 -23.14 5.81 24.44
C SER A 83 -24.43 5.52 25.19
N SER A 84 -25.57 5.97 24.65
CA SER A 84 -26.88 5.59 25.18
C SER A 84 -27.58 4.61 24.24
N SER A 85 -26.96 3.45 24.09
CA SER A 85 -27.36 2.39 23.18
C SER A 85 -27.17 1.00 23.80
N VAL A 86 -27.83 0.01 23.20
CA VAL A 86 -27.56 -1.42 23.40
C VAL A 86 -26.83 -1.93 22.16
N CYS A 87 -25.67 -2.55 22.34
CA CYS A 87 -24.89 -3.11 21.24
C CYS A 87 -25.32 -4.56 21.02
N VAL A 88 -25.82 -4.86 19.83
CA VAL A 88 -26.18 -6.20 19.35
C VAL A 88 -25.04 -6.66 18.46
N ALA A 89 -24.09 -7.40 19.02
CA ALA A 89 -22.77 -7.65 18.44
C ALA A 89 -22.59 -9.07 17.88
N ASP A 90 -23.63 -9.90 17.92
CA ASP A 90 -23.59 -11.27 17.40
C ASP A 90 -24.82 -11.55 16.52
N ALA A 91 -24.62 -12.27 15.42
CA ALA A 91 -25.70 -12.75 14.54
C ALA A 91 -26.79 -13.51 15.30
N LYS A 92 -26.43 -14.25 16.35
CA LYS A 92 -27.35 -15.04 17.18
C LYS A 92 -28.32 -14.18 18.01
N GLU A 93 -28.06 -12.89 18.14
CA GLU A 93 -28.97 -11.96 18.80
C GLU A 93 -30.11 -11.50 17.89
N TRP A 94 -30.03 -11.81 16.59
CA TRP A 94 -31.14 -11.65 15.63
C TRP A 94 -31.75 -13.01 15.32
N LEU A 95 -33.05 -13.15 15.61
CA LEU A 95 -33.83 -14.34 15.34
C LEU A 95 -34.77 -14.09 14.16
N PRO A 96 -34.99 -15.06 13.26
CA PRO A 96 -36.02 -14.94 12.24
C PRO A 96 -37.41 -14.88 12.91
N ALA A 97 -38.29 -14.04 12.39
CA ALA A 97 -39.66 -13.82 12.88
C ALA A 97 -40.72 -14.29 11.87
N ASN A 98 -40.43 -14.33 10.56
CA ASN A 98 -41.27 -14.97 9.53
C ASN A 98 -40.56 -15.01 8.15
N HIS A 99 -41.00 -15.89 7.23
CA HIS A 99 -40.38 -16.08 5.89
C HIS A 99 -41.43 -16.02 4.76
N ASP A 100 -41.39 -14.98 3.91
CA ASP A 100 -42.32 -14.80 2.78
C ASP A 100 -41.69 -15.02 1.39
N GLY A 101 -40.43 -15.49 1.34
CA GLY A 101 -39.78 -15.92 0.10
C GLY A 101 -39.18 -14.79 -0.76
N ARG A 102 -39.33 -13.52 -0.36
CA ARG A 102 -38.59 -12.40 -0.98
C ARG A 102 -37.80 -11.54 0.03
N TRP A 103 -38.26 -11.46 1.28
CA TRP A 103 -37.61 -10.72 2.37
C TRP A 103 -37.83 -11.44 3.70
N GLU A 104 -36.95 -11.26 4.67
CA GLU A 104 -37.07 -11.89 5.99
C GLU A 104 -37.35 -10.85 7.08
N LEU A 105 -38.24 -11.19 8.01
CA LEU A 105 -38.40 -10.42 9.25
C LEU A 105 -37.44 -10.97 10.28
N TRP A 106 -36.69 -10.08 10.91
CA TRP A 106 -35.71 -10.38 11.95
C TRP A 106 -36.08 -9.65 13.23
N GLN A 107 -35.84 -10.27 14.38
CA GLN A 107 -36.14 -9.68 15.67
C GLN A 107 -34.99 -9.86 16.65
N THR A 108 -34.80 -8.90 17.54
CA THR A 108 -33.82 -9.04 18.63
C THR A 108 -34.24 -10.13 19.61
N ARG A 109 -33.27 -10.90 20.11
CA ARG A 109 -33.48 -11.98 21.08
C ARG A 109 -34.15 -11.46 22.37
N PRO A 110 -35.00 -12.28 23.04
CA PRO A 110 -35.67 -11.88 24.29
C PRO A 110 -34.73 -11.40 25.41
N ALA A 111 -33.48 -11.86 25.44
CA ALA A 111 -32.49 -11.44 26.43
C ALA A 111 -32.19 -9.93 26.40
N CYS A 112 -32.34 -9.28 25.24
CA CYS A 112 -32.15 -7.84 25.07
C CYS A 112 -33.34 -7.03 25.63
N ALA A 113 -34.49 -7.65 25.88
CA ALA A 113 -35.75 -6.96 26.14
C ALA A 113 -35.73 -6.02 27.37
N LYS A 114 -34.97 -6.39 28.40
CA LYS A 114 -34.80 -5.56 29.60
C LYS A 114 -34.04 -4.26 29.31
N ASP A 115 -33.05 -4.32 28.42
CA ASP A 115 -32.15 -3.19 28.12
C ASP A 115 -32.78 -2.21 27.12
N LEU A 116 -33.79 -2.66 26.38
CA LEU A 116 -34.57 -1.86 25.44
C LEU A 116 -35.76 -1.12 26.07
N ALA A 117 -36.05 -1.34 27.36
CA ALA A 117 -37.18 -0.71 28.05
C ALA A 117 -37.28 0.83 27.91
N PRO A 118 -36.18 1.61 27.84
CA PRO A 118 -36.24 3.06 27.56
C PRO A 118 -36.81 3.41 26.17
N GLY A 119 -37.04 2.43 25.30
CA GLY A 119 -37.48 2.59 23.92
C GLY A 119 -36.32 2.79 22.97
N VAL A 120 -36.46 2.30 21.73
CA VAL A 120 -35.46 2.45 20.66
C VAL A 120 -35.87 3.56 19.71
N ARG A 121 -34.94 4.47 19.42
CA ARG A 121 -35.12 5.61 18.50
C ARG A 121 -34.31 5.51 17.20
N GLY A 122 -33.39 4.55 17.13
CA GLY A 122 -32.59 4.29 15.94
C GLY A 122 -31.83 2.98 16.04
N VAL A 123 -31.42 2.46 14.88
CA VAL A 123 -30.65 1.24 14.71
C VAL A 123 -29.51 1.56 13.75
N PHE A 124 -28.27 1.40 14.20
CA PHE A 124 -27.08 1.81 13.46
C PHE A 124 -26.06 0.67 13.36
N GLY A 125 -25.62 0.34 12.14
CA GLY A 125 -24.50 -0.59 11.96
C GLY A 125 -23.16 0.04 12.38
N THR A 126 -22.31 -0.71 13.06
CA THR A 126 -20.97 -0.27 13.51
C THR A 126 -19.85 -0.67 12.55
N ALA A 127 -20.11 -1.61 11.62
CA ALA A 127 -19.10 -2.15 10.70
C ALA A 127 -18.74 -1.22 9.53
N MET A 128 -19.50 -0.14 9.31
CA MET A 128 -19.25 0.87 8.26
C MET A 128 -18.91 2.22 8.90
N GLY A 129 -17.65 2.38 9.31
CA GLY A 129 -17.15 3.64 9.86
C GLY A 129 -17.25 4.78 8.85
N LEU A 130 -18.02 5.82 9.20
CA LEU A 130 -17.97 7.18 8.66
C LEU A 130 -18.25 7.36 7.15
N VAL A 131 -19.55 7.33 6.79
CA VAL A 131 -20.20 8.14 5.74
C VAL A 131 -19.30 8.58 4.58
N GLN A 132 -19.12 7.69 3.61
CA GLN A 132 -18.73 8.04 2.24
C GLN A 132 -19.75 9.05 1.69
N GLU A 133 -19.32 10.14 1.04
CA GLU A 133 -20.23 10.86 0.13
C GLU A 133 -20.66 9.85 -0.94
N GLY A 134 -21.98 9.62 -1.05
CA GLY A 134 -22.53 8.56 -1.89
C GLY A 134 -22.90 7.27 -1.16
N ALA A 135 -22.63 7.11 0.14
CA ALA A 135 -23.31 6.09 0.94
C ALA A 135 -24.77 6.54 1.12
N SER A 136 -25.66 5.90 0.38
CA SER A 136 -27.11 5.94 0.48
C SER A 136 -27.57 5.68 1.93
N GLU A 137 -28.86 5.87 2.16
CA GLU A 137 -29.62 5.59 3.40
C GLU A 137 -29.46 4.14 3.96
N ASP A 138 -28.52 3.34 3.45
CA ASP A 138 -28.42 1.90 3.55
C ASP A 138 -27.87 1.39 4.90
N ASN A 139 -27.15 2.21 5.69
CA ASN A 139 -26.55 1.79 6.98
C ASN A 139 -27.34 2.20 8.22
N ILE A 140 -28.50 2.82 8.03
CA ILE A 140 -29.40 3.26 9.11
C ILE A 140 -30.75 2.63 8.84
N ALA A 141 -31.29 1.89 9.80
CA ALA A 141 -32.64 1.40 9.62
C ALA A 141 -33.64 2.55 9.83
N ARG A 142 -34.64 2.65 8.95
CA ARG A 142 -35.72 3.63 9.02
C ARG A 142 -36.79 3.18 9.99
N ALA A 143 -37.10 4.00 10.98
CA ALA A 143 -38.16 3.71 11.95
C ALA A 143 -39.55 3.78 11.29
N VAL A 144 -40.42 2.81 11.60
CA VAL A 144 -41.83 2.79 11.20
C VAL A 144 -42.75 2.66 12.42
N ALA A 145 -44.01 3.06 12.27
CA ALA A 145 -44.96 3.18 13.40
C ALA A 145 -45.50 1.83 13.92
N GLY A 146 -45.44 0.77 13.12
CA GLY A 146 -45.97 -0.56 13.45
C GLY A 146 -45.45 -1.62 12.49
N GLU A 147 -45.68 -2.90 12.82
CA GLU A 147 -45.23 -4.06 12.03
C GLU A 147 -45.68 -3.99 10.56
N ASN A 148 -46.91 -3.53 10.31
CA ASN A 148 -47.46 -3.34 8.95
C ASN A 148 -46.69 -2.31 8.10
N GLY A 149 -45.86 -1.47 8.73
CA GLY A 149 -45.00 -0.51 8.05
C GLY A 149 -43.66 -1.08 7.60
N LEU A 150 -43.35 -2.34 7.94
CA LEU A 150 -42.12 -3.03 7.52
C LEU A 150 -42.26 -3.48 6.06
N ASP A 151 -42.33 -2.56 5.11
CA ASP A 151 -42.58 -2.84 3.68
C ASP A 151 -41.30 -2.96 2.84
N ARG A 152 -40.16 -2.52 3.36
CA ARG A 152 -38.88 -2.40 2.64
C ARG A 152 -37.71 -2.89 3.50
N HIS A 153 -36.61 -3.28 2.84
CA HIS A 153 -35.36 -3.57 3.54
C HIS A 153 -34.86 -2.38 4.36
N MET A 154 -34.29 -2.68 5.52
CA MET A 154 -33.80 -1.72 6.50
C MET A 154 -34.88 -0.79 7.04
N THR A 155 -36.14 -1.25 7.09
CA THR A 155 -37.15 -0.66 7.97
C THR A 155 -37.18 -1.41 9.30
N PHE A 156 -37.35 -0.68 10.41
CA PHE A 156 -37.46 -1.27 11.73
C PHE A 156 -38.64 -0.70 12.53
N TRP A 157 -39.22 -1.55 13.36
CA TRP A 157 -40.26 -1.23 14.32
C TRP A 157 -39.79 -1.65 15.71
N TYR A 158 -39.96 -0.77 16.69
CA TYR A 158 -39.77 -1.11 18.09
C TYR A 158 -41.12 -1.53 18.69
N ASP A 159 -41.25 -2.83 18.96
CA ASP A 159 -42.39 -3.42 19.65
C ASP A 159 -42.25 -3.13 21.14
N ALA A 160 -42.92 -2.07 21.61
CA ALA A 160 -42.84 -1.64 23.00
C ALA A 160 -43.47 -2.63 23.98
N ALA A 161 -44.43 -3.44 23.53
CA ALA A 161 -45.10 -4.43 24.37
C ALA A 161 -44.17 -5.60 24.68
N GLN A 162 -43.44 -6.09 23.67
CA GLN A 162 -42.49 -7.19 23.81
C GLN A 162 -41.04 -6.73 24.03
N ARG A 163 -40.81 -5.41 23.98
CA ARG A 163 -39.50 -4.74 24.10
C ARG A 163 -38.45 -5.34 23.17
N ARG A 164 -38.80 -5.51 21.90
CA ARG A 164 -37.91 -6.03 20.86
C ARG A 164 -37.87 -5.08 19.68
N VAL A 165 -36.78 -5.13 18.93
CA VAL A 165 -36.71 -4.50 17.60
C VAL A 165 -37.03 -5.57 16.57
N VAL A 166 -38.02 -5.30 15.72
CA VAL A 166 -38.32 -6.08 14.52
C VAL A 166 -37.81 -5.29 13.31
N LEU A 167 -37.02 -5.91 12.46
CA LEU A 167 -36.35 -5.31 11.32
C LEU A 167 -36.55 -6.16 10.08
N ARG A 168 -36.89 -5.55 8.94
CA ARG A 168 -37.02 -6.26 7.67
C ARG A 168 -35.69 -6.26 6.91
N SER A 169 -35.16 -7.43 6.61
CA SER A 169 -33.85 -7.59 5.94
C SER A 169 -33.81 -8.81 5.01
N TRP A 170 -32.95 -8.76 3.99
CA TRP A 170 -32.71 -9.90 3.08
C TRP A 170 -31.92 -11.05 3.72
N CYS A 171 -31.20 -10.73 4.78
CA CYS A 171 -30.32 -11.63 5.51
C CYS A 171 -30.31 -11.21 6.97
N ASN A 172 -29.61 -11.97 7.82
CA ASN A 172 -29.44 -11.61 9.21
C ASN A 172 -28.93 -10.16 9.31
N PRO A 173 -29.58 -9.27 10.08
CA PRO A 173 -29.16 -7.88 10.17
C PRO A 173 -27.70 -7.73 10.60
N PHE A 174 -27.14 -8.69 11.34
CA PHE A 174 -25.71 -8.73 11.64
C PHE A 174 -24.84 -8.98 10.41
N ASP A 175 -25.25 -9.83 9.47
CA ASP A 175 -24.47 -10.09 8.25
C ASP A 175 -24.40 -8.83 7.35
N TYR A 176 -25.40 -7.95 7.47
CA TYR A 176 -25.48 -6.70 6.71
C TYR A 176 -24.90 -5.49 7.44
N LEU A 177 -25.30 -5.25 8.69
CA LEU A 177 -24.89 -4.09 9.50
C LEU A 177 -23.66 -4.34 10.39
N GLY A 178 -23.23 -5.60 10.53
CA GLY A 178 -22.31 -6.03 11.57
C GLY A 178 -22.89 -5.86 12.97
N ALA A 179 -22.02 -5.60 13.94
CA ALA A 179 -22.46 -5.20 15.27
C ALA A 179 -23.33 -3.93 15.17
N THR A 180 -24.48 -3.92 15.83
CA THR A 180 -25.52 -2.91 15.64
C THR A 180 -25.80 -2.19 16.95
N GLU A 181 -25.81 -0.86 16.94
CA GLU A 181 -26.15 -0.03 18.10
C GLU A 181 -27.64 0.33 18.04
N LEU A 182 -28.41 -0.23 18.97
CA LEU A 182 -29.82 0.09 19.21
C LEU A 182 -29.90 1.30 20.14
N VAL A 183 -30.20 2.47 19.58
CA VAL A 183 -30.13 3.75 20.27
C VAL A 183 -31.36 3.99 21.13
N LEU A 184 -31.14 4.19 22.43
CA LEU A 184 -32.19 4.28 23.44
C LEU A 184 -32.72 5.71 23.57
N ALA A 185 -34.02 5.87 23.83
CA ALA A 185 -34.73 7.16 23.92
C ALA A 185 -34.40 8.00 25.17
N ARG A 186 -33.11 8.24 25.43
CA ARG A 186 -32.59 9.02 26.56
C ARG A 186 -31.28 9.73 26.16
N PRO A 187 -30.86 10.79 26.86
CA PRO A 187 -29.61 11.48 26.56
C PRO A 187 -28.38 10.64 26.95
N ILE A 188 -27.23 10.94 26.34
CA ILE A 188 -25.93 10.38 26.74
C ILE A 188 -25.46 11.06 28.03
N ILE A 189 -25.56 12.39 28.07
CA ILE A 189 -25.28 13.19 29.28
C ILE A 189 -26.53 14.01 29.61
N ASP A 190 -27.09 13.79 30.80
CA ASP A 190 -28.20 14.57 31.35
C ASP A 190 -27.65 15.72 32.18
N LEU A 191 -27.72 16.94 31.65
CA LEU A 191 -27.22 18.15 32.31
C LEU A 191 -28.25 18.80 33.23
N THR A 192 -29.45 18.23 33.39
CA THR A 192 -30.56 18.92 34.05
C THR A 192 -30.20 19.34 35.49
N GLY A 193 -30.37 20.63 35.78
CA GLY A 193 -30.06 21.23 37.09
C GLY A 193 -28.56 21.37 37.41
N CYS A 194 -27.67 21.03 36.47
CA CYS A 194 -26.23 21.05 36.70
C CYS A 194 -25.61 22.44 36.55
N ARG A 195 -24.57 22.72 37.33
CA ARG A 195 -23.82 23.97 37.25
C ARG A 195 -22.32 23.79 37.41
N ASP A 196 -21.55 24.71 36.83
CA ASP A 196 -20.09 24.78 36.98
C ASP A 196 -19.39 23.47 36.56
N ILE A 197 -19.58 23.06 35.29
CA ILE A 197 -19.04 21.80 34.77
C ILE A 197 -18.24 22.04 33.48
N VAL A 198 -17.15 21.29 33.31
CA VAL A 198 -16.40 21.26 32.05
C VAL A 198 -16.37 19.85 31.50
N PHE A 199 -16.85 19.66 30.28
CA PHE A 199 -16.64 18.46 29.48
C PHE A 199 -15.56 18.73 28.43
N ASP A 200 -14.51 17.91 28.40
CA ASP A 200 -13.37 18.12 27.51
C ASP A 200 -12.84 16.79 26.93
N GLY A 201 -12.87 16.65 25.61
CA GLY A 201 -12.17 15.55 24.93
C GLY A 201 -12.88 14.20 24.95
N LEU A 202 -14.22 14.18 25.03
CA LEU A 202 -15.04 12.96 25.01
C LEU A 202 -15.62 12.66 23.61
N SER A 203 -15.96 11.39 23.35
CA SER A 203 -16.73 10.97 22.18
C SER A 203 -18.14 10.58 22.62
N LEU A 204 -19.17 11.29 22.16
CA LEU A 204 -20.58 11.05 22.51
C LEU A 204 -21.29 10.49 21.28
N ARG A 205 -21.58 9.19 21.27
CA ARG A 205 -22.16 8.50 20.10
C ARG A 205 -23.42 7.73 20.43
N TYR A 206 -24.29 7.52 19.44
CA TYR A 206 -25.45 6.62 19.54
C TYR A 206 -26.39 6.97 20.71
N GLY A 207 -27.06 8.12 20.60
CA GLY A 207 -27.94 8.67 21.65
C GLY A 207 -29.33 9.04 21.14
N GLY A 208 -30.39 8.51 21.75
CA GLY A 208 -31.78 8.72 21.29
C GLY A 208 -32.42 10.00 21.81
N GLY A 209 -31.70 10.73 22.67
CA GLY A 209 -31.98 12.12 23.06
C GLY A 209 -30.84 13.06 22.67
N ALA A 210 -30.52 14.03 23.53
CA ALA A 210 -29.35 14.88 23.35
C ALA A 210 -28.05 14.13 23.67
N ALA A 211 -26.98 14.43 22.94
CA ALA A 211 -25.64 13.98 23.31
C ALA A 211 -25.23 14.58 24.66
N ALA A 212 -25.47 15.87 24.84
CA ALA A 212 -25.40 16.53 26.13
C ALA A 212 -26.50 17.58 26.22
N GLY A 213 -27.39 17.47 27.20
CA GLY A 213 -28.43 18.48 27.35
C GLY A 213 -29.28 18.34 28.58
N GLY A 214 -30.00 19.41 28.91
CA GLY A 214 -30.83 19.52 30.10
C GLY A 214 -31.39 20.93 30.27
N ALA A 215 -32.28 21.11 31.24
CA ALA A 215 -32.80 22.42 31.65
C ALA A 215 -32.09 22.93 32.91
N ASN A 216 -32.18 24.22 33.20
CA ASN A 216 -31.57 24.86 34.38
C ASN A 216 -30.06 24.58 34.50
N VAL A 217 -29.34 24.71 33.38
CA VAL A 217 -27.89 24.48 33.29
C VAL A 217 -27.16 25.80 33.43
N SER A 218 -26.14 25.92 34.29
CA SER A 218 -25.39 27.19 34.39
C SER A 218 -23.87 27.05 34.42
N ARG A 219 -23.13 27.98 33.81
CA ARG A 219 -21.65 28.00 33.82
C ARG A 219 -21.03 26.67 33.37
N THR A 220 -21.60 26.07 32.33
CA THR A 220 -21.17 24.76 31.80
C THR A 220 -20.48 24.94 30.45
N ILE A 221 -19.34 24.26 30.26
CA ILE A 221 -18.56 24.27 29.03
C ILE A 221 -18.51 22.86 28.45
N VAL A 222 -18.89 22.71 27.18
CA VAL A 222 -18.69 21.48 26.41
C VAL A 222 -17.72 21.79 25.28
N ARG A 223 -16.51 21.22 25.32
CA ARG A 223 -15.47 21.53 24.34
C ARG A 223 -14.66 20.34 23.87
N ASN A 224 -14.08 20.48 22.69
CA ASN A 224 -13.21 19.47 22.09
C ASN A 224 -13.86 18.07 22.03
N CYS A 225 -15.19 17.97 22.01
CA CYS A 225 -15.90 16.68 21.97
C CYS A 225 -16.24 16.27 20.53
N ASP A 226 -16.34 14.95 20.32
CA ASP A 226 -16.81 14.37 19.06
C ASP A 226 -18.23 13.84 19.27
N ILE A 227 -19.21 14.33 18.51
CA ILE A 227 -20.63 14.04 18.73
C ILE A 227 -21.25 13.51 17.44
N SER A 228 -21.86 12.31 17.48
CA SER A 228 -22.45 11.73 16.28
C SER A 228 -23.52 10.66 16.48
N TYR A 229 -24.35 10.45 15.46
CA TYR A 229 -25.42 9.43 15.47
C TYR A 229 -26.36 9.60 16.67
N THR A 230 -26.70 10.85 16.97
CA THR A 230 -27.63 11.20 18.03
C THR A 230 -28.88 11.87 17.47
N VAL A 231 -29.96 11.84 18.24
CA VAL A 231 -31.18 12.59 17.90
C VAL A 231 -30.94 14.08 17.99
N SER A 232 -30.30 14.57 19.04
CA SER A 232 -29.86 15.97 19.16
C SER A 232 -28.41 16.01 19.63
N GLY A 233 -27.67 17.06 19.26
CA GLY A 233 -26.29 17.25 19.68
C GLY A 233 -26.23 17.85 21.09
N ILE A 234 -25.80 19.10 21.20
CA ILE A 234 -25.76 19.83 22.48
C ILE A 234 -27.03 20.68 22.62
N VAL A 235 -27.73 20.53 23.73
CA VAL A 235 -29.01 21.20 23.99
C VAL A 235 -28.98 21.93 25.34
N PHE A 236 -28.94 23.26 25.30
CA PHE A 236 -29.19 24.09 26.49
C PHE A 236 -30.68 24.41 26.55
N GLY A 237 -31.38 23.70 27.43
CA GLY A 237 -32.82 23.79 27.64
C GLY A 237 -33.24 24.99 28.48
N PRO A 238 -34.54 25.09 28.84
CA PRO A 238 -35.11 26.23 29.55
C PRO A 238 -34.31 26.62 30.80
N ASP A 239 -34.23 27.93 31.06
CA ASP A 239 -33.56 28.52 32.23
C ASP A 239 -32.05 28.26 32.31
N SER A 240 -31.42 27.83 31.21
CA SER A 240 -29.96 27.71 31.16
C SER A 240 -29.27 29.07 30.98
N VAL A 241 -28.11 29.27 31.63
CA VAL A 241 -27.39 30.56 31.61
C VAL A 241 -25.87 30.43 31.61
N ALA A 242 -25.16 31.33 30.94
CA ALA A 242 -23.69 31.40 30.93
C ALA A 242 -23.03 30.08 30.49
N CYS A 243 -23.53 29.46 29.43
CA CYS A 243 -23.02 28.17 28.94
C CYS A 243 -22.31 28.31 27.59
N ARG A 244 -21.32 27.45 27.35
CA ARG A 244 -20.50 27.48 26.13
C ARG A 244 -20.37 26.10 25.48
N ALA A 245 -20.56 26.04 24.17
CA ALA A 245 -20.16 24.91 23.34
C ALA A 245 -19.09 25.37 22.34
N ALA A 246 -17.87 24.84 22.45
CA ALA A 246 -16.78 25.31 21.60
C ALA A 246 -15.83 24.22 21.09
N ARG A 247 -15.34 24.36 19.85
CA ARG A 247 -14.37 23.43 19.22
C ARG A 247 -14.85 21.97 19.19
N ASN A 248 -16.17 21.75 19.11
CA ASN A 248 -16.73 20.42 18.98
C ASN A 248 -16.82 20.01 17.50
N ARG A 249 -16.72 18.71 17.25
CA ARG A 249 -16.99 18.08 15.95
C ARG A 249 -18.31 17.36 16.04
N ILE A 250 -19.32 17.82 15.30
CA ILE A 250 -20.70 17.35 15.43
C ILE A 250 -21.21 16.90 14.06
N TRP A 251 -21.62 15.64 13.92
CA TRP A 251 -22.06 15.14 12.63
C TRP A 251 -23.13 14.07 12.69
N GLN A 252 -23.90 13.94 11.61
CA GLN A 252 -24.98 12.95 11.54
C GLN A 252 -25.88 13.03 12.78
N VAL A 253 -26.33 14.24 13.11
CA VAL A 253 -27.33 14.50 14.15
C VAL A 253 -28.69 14.70 13.48
N ARG A 254 -29.71 13.99 13.97
CA ARG A 254 -31.04 13.95 13.35
C ARG A 254 -31.77 15.28 13.36
N ASP A 255 -31.88 15.89 14.55
CA ASP A 255 -32.66 17.11 14.77
C ASP A 255 -31.73 18.34 14.69
N ALA A 256 -31.25 18.87 15.82
CA ALA A 256 -30.31 20.01 15.84
C ALA A 256 -28.96 19.63 16.44
N ALA A 257 -27.87 20.01 15.76
CA ALA A 257 -26.51 19.86 16.25
C ALA A 257 -26.27 20.71 17.50
N LEU A 258 -26.75 21.95 17.49
CA LEU A 258 -26.71 22.88 18.61
C LEU A 258 -28.11 23.47 18.79
N ALA A 259 -28.66 23.37 20.00
CA ALA A 259 -29.98 23.92 20.30
C ALA A 259 -29.97 24.71 21.60
N VAL A 260 -30.63 25.86 21.57
CA VAL A 260 -30.87 26.73 22.72
C VAL A 260 -32.37 26.94 22.83
N LYS A 261 -32.98 26.51 23.94
CA LYS A 261 -34.42 26.56 24.14
C LYS A 261 -34.71 27.39 25.39
N ASP A 262 -35.12 28.63 25.21
CA ASP A 262 -35.54 29.52 26.31
C ASP A 262 -34.45 29.72 27.38
N ALA A 263 -33.23 29.98 26.91
CA ALA A 263 -32.02 30.16 27.72
C ALA A 263 -31.31 31.47 27.36
N SER A 264 -30.41 31.94 28.24
CA SER A 264 -29.72 33.23 28.08
C SER A 264 -28.22 33.15 28.21
N ASP A 265 -27.47 34.08 27.61
CA ASP A 265 -26.00 34.14 27.71
C ASP A 265 -25.34 32.82 27.29
N ILE A 266 -25.50 32.47 26.01
CA ILE A 266 -25.03 31.20 25.45
C ILE A 266 -24.06 31.47 24.31
N GLU A 267 -22.85 30.90 24.41
CA GLU A 267 -21.81 31.03 23.39
C GLU A 267 -21.61 29.71 22.64
N LEU A 268 -21.91 29.70 21.34
CA LEU A 268 -21.73 28.60 20.42
C LEU A 268 -20.68 28.99 19.39
N THR A 269 -19.43 28.57 19.57
CA THR A 269 -18.32 29.10 18.77
C THR A 269 -17.27 28.08 18.36
N ASP A 270 -16.65 28.28 17.20
CA ASP A 270 -15.59 27.42 16.67
C ASP A 270 -15.98 25.94 16.50
N ASN A 271 -17.28 25.63 16.37
CA ASN A 271 -17.73 24.25 16.16
C ASN A 271 -17.73 23.89 14.68
N VAL A 272 -17.46 22.62 14.38
CA VAL A 272 -17.61 22.05 13.05
C VAL A 272 -18.84 21.15 13.04
N VAL A 273 -19.83 21.51 12.22
CA VAL A 273 -21.11 20.81 12.09
C VAL A 273 -21.23 20.26 10.67
N TRP A 274 -21.46 18.96 10.49
CA TRP A 274 -21.67 18.42 9.13
C TRP A 274 -22.72 17.31 9.01
N LYS A 275 -23.49 17.31 7.91
CA LYS A 275 -24.62 16.37 7.66
C LYS A 275 -25.61 16.25 8.84
N CYS A 276 -25.95 17.36 9.47
CA CYS A 276 -26.95 17.43 10.52
C CYS A 276 -28.27 17.95 9.95
N GLY A 277 -29.41 17.59 10.56
CA GLY A 277 -30.72 18.13 10.17
C GLY A 277 -30.76 19.66 10.29
N VAL A 278 -30.36 20.20 11.44
CA VAL A 278 -30.25 21.63 11.72
C VAL A 278 -28.89 21.94 12.36
N SER A 279 -28.19 22.96 11.88
CA SER A 279 -26.95 23.45 12.50
C SER A 279 -27.22 24.09 13.87
N PHE A 280 -28.18 25.02 13.88
CA PHE A 280 -28.55 25.76 15.08
C PHE A 280 -30.06 26.01 15.17
N ALA A 281 -30.63 25.72 16.34
CA ALA A 281 -32.04 26.01 16.66
C ALA A 281 -32.14 26.89 17.92
N GLY A 282 -32.75 28.08 17.79
CA GLY A 282 -33.00 29.04 18.88
C GLY A 282 -34.48 29.16 19.23
N GLY A 283 -34.83 28.97 20.51
CA GLY A 283 -36.19 29.03 21.05
C GLY A 283 -36.71 30.44 21.29
N LYS A 284 -38.05 30.58 21.42
CA LYS A 284 -38.77 31.88 21.45
C LYS A 284 -38.33 32.83 22.55
N ARG A 285 -37.99 32.34 23.75
CA ARG A 285 -37.60 33.18 24.89
C ARG A 285 -36.09 33.24 25.09
N SER A 286 -35.30 32.79 24.12
CA SER A 286 -33.83 32.83 24.23
C SER A 286 -33.32 34.26 24.01
N ARG A 287 -32.29 34.66 24.77
CA ARG A 287 -31.65 35.99 24.70
C ARG A 287 -30.14 35.91 24.83
N ASP A 288 -29.39 36.87 24.29
CA ASP A 288 -27.92 36.88 24.35
C ASP A 288 -27.25 35.58 23.83
N VAL A 289 -27.80 34.99 22.77
CA VAL A 289 -27.24 33.77 22.16
C VAL A 289 -26.30 34.17 21.03
N ARG A 290 -25.06 33.68 21.05
CA ARG A 290 -24.04 33.93 20.03
C ARG A 290 -23.73 32.64 19.28
N PHE A 291 -23.98 32.61 17.99
CA PHE A 291 -23.56 31.55 17.07
C PHE A 291 -22.51 32.14 16.11
N VAL A 292 -21.24 32.03 16.49
CA VAL A 292 -20.15 32.82 15.87
C VAL A 292 -18.94 31.96 15.55
N HIS A 293 -18.31 32.14 14.39
CA HIS A 293 -17.13 31.38 13.93
C HIS A 293 -17.34 29.87 13.77
N ASN A 294 -18.57 29.41 13.56
CA ASN A 294 -18.83 28.01 13.30
C ASN A 294 -18.68 27.69 11.81
N THR A 295 -18.29 26.45 11.52
CA THR A 295 -18.28 25.91 10.16
C THR A 295 -19.36 24.86 10.02
N CYS A 296 -20.31 25.09 9.12
CA CYS A 296 -21.45 24.21 8.86
C CYS A 296 -21.37 23.69 7.43
N VAL A 297 -21.37 22.37 7.26
CA VAL A 297 -21.14 21.73 5.96
C VAL A 297 -22.22 20.71 5.65
N GLU A 298 -22.83 20.79 4.47
CA GLU A 298 -23.94 19.90 4.08
C GLU A 298 -25.06 19.90 5.13
N ALA A 299 -25.21 21.02 5.84
CA ALA A 299 -26.21 21.16 6.88
C ALA A 299 -27.60 21.27 6.23
N GLY A 300 -28.58 20.60 6.81
CA GLY A 300 -29.89 20.40 6.20
C GLY A 300 -30.00 19.15 5.32
N LEU A 301 -28.90 18.39 5.15
CA LEU A 301 -28.84 17.12 4.37
C LEU A 301 -28.61 15.88 5.27
N GLY A 302 -28.96 15.94 6.56
CA GLY A 302 -28.83 14.82 7.50
C GLY A 302 -30.00 13.82 7.45
N TRP A 303 -29.87 12.68 8.16
CA TRP A 303 -30.83 11.56 8.23
C TRP A 303 -32.15 11.82 9.01
N GLY A 304 -32.56 13.08 9.17
CA GLY A 304 -33.81 13.44 9.85
C GLY A 304 -35.05 13.15 9.00
N PRO A 305 -36.22 12.86 9.60
CA PRO A 305 -37.44 12.69 8.83
C PRO A 305 -37.76 13.94 8.00
N ASP A 306 -38.30 13.75 6.79
CA ASP A 306 -39.03 14.77 6.05
C ASP A 306 -40.18 15.31 6.94
N LYS A 307 -39.93 16.27 7.82
CA LYS A 307 -40.98 16.81 8.69
C LYS A 307 -41.83 17.84 7.95
N THR A 308 -43.00 17.35 7.54
CA THR A 308 -44.32 17.99 7.70
C THR A 308 -44.28 19.50 8.01
N GLY A 309 -44.36 20.32 6.95
CA GLY A 309 -44.68 21.74 7.05
C GLY A 309 -43.50 22.74 6.99
N ALA A 310 -42.27 22.28 6.74
CA ALA A 310 -41.19 23.14 6.25
C ALA A 310 -40.68 22.57 4.91
N PRO A 311 -40.39 23.39 3.88
CA PRO A 311 -39.71 22.90 2.70
C PRO A 311 -38.37 22.27 3.09
N ARG A 312 -37.91 21.26 2.35
CA ARG A 312 -36.62 20.61 2.57
C ARG A 312 -35.52 21.68 2.70
N GLY A 313 -34.71 21.65 3.78
CA GLY A 313 -33.41 22.34 3.80
C GLY A 313 -33.12 23.41 4.86
N SER A 314 -34.04 23.78 5.76
CA SER A 314 -33.75 24.82 6.76
C SER A 314 -32.78 24.39 7.87
N HIS A 315 -31.52 24.78 7.76
CA HIS A 315 -30.46 24.41 8.72
C HIS A 315 -30.19 25.46 9.83
N LEU A 316 -30.83 26.64 9.76
CA LEU A 316 -30.88 27.65 10.84
C LEU A 316 -32.34 27.96 11.19
N VAL A 317 -32.74 27.69 12.42
CA VAL A 317 -34.14 27.86 12.89
C VAL A 317 -34.17 28.78 14.10
N LEU A 318 -34.73 29.98 13.98
CA LEU A 318 -34.70 30.99 15.03
C LEU A 318 -36.10 31.48 15.38
N ALA A 319 -36.40 31.47 16.67
CA ALA A 319 -37.65 32.00 17.20
C ALA A 319 -37.50 33.11 18.25
N GLY A 320 -36.28 33.34 18.75
CA GLY A 320 -35.92 34.33 19.78
C GLY A 320 -34.76 35.23 19.35
N GLU A 321 -33.97 35.75 20.30
CA GLU A 321 -32.82 36.61 20.04
C GLU A 321 -31.53 35.81 19.87
N ALA A 322 -30.82 36.05 18.75
CA ALA A 322 -29.53 35.44 18.47
C ALA A 322 -28.67 36.34 17.56
N SER A 323 -27.38 36.44 17.87
CA SER A 323 -26.36 37.00 16.99
C SER A 323 -25.69 35.87 16.22
N ILE A 324 -25.82 35.90 14.90
CA ILE A 324 -25.23 34.92 13.98
C ILE A 324 -24.20 35.66 13.15
N ALA A 325 -22.92 35.45 13.46
CA ALA A 325 -21.87 36.22 12.81
C ALA A 325 -20.63 35.42 12.42
N SER A 326 -19.99 35.82 11.33
CA SER A 326 -18.68 35.27 10.92
C SER A 326 -18.64 33.74 10.82
N ASN A 327 -19.74 33.11 10.40
CA ASN A 327 -19.81 31.66 10.18
C ASN A 327 -19.57 31.31 8.70
N VAL A 328 -19.16 30.06 8.46
CA VAL A 328 -19.01 29.48 7.11
C VAL A 328 -20.08 28.42 6.88
N PHE A 329 -20.82 28.55 5.79
CA PHE A 329 -21.85 27.61 5.34
C PHE A 329 -21.48 27.04 3.98
N TYR A 330 -21.11 25.76 3.92
CA TYR A 330 -20.60 25.10 2.71
C TYR A 330 -21.55 23.98 2.26
N ARG A 331 -22.08 24.06 1.03
CA ARG A 331 -23.07 23.10 0.48
C ARG A 331 -24.29 22.87 1.37
N CYS A 332 -24.72 23.90 2.10
CA CYS A 332 -25.91 23.82 2.95
C CYS A 332 -27.19 23.89 2.13
N ALA A 333 -28.30 23.46 2.74
CA ALA A 333 -29.50 23.17 2.01
C ALA A 333 -30.35 24.38 1.54
N GLU A 334 -30.08 25.61 2.01
CA GLU A 334 -30.65 26.86 1.49
C GLU A 334 -29.87 28.10 1.99
N TYR A 335 -30.20 29.29 1.44
CA TYR A 335 -29.70 30.60 1.88
C TYR A 335 -30.55 31.26 2.98
N ALA A 336 -31.76 30.76 3.26
CA ALA A 336 -32.74 31.43 4.09
C ALA A 336 -32.70 30.96 5.55
N VAL A 337 -32.63 31.91 6.48
CA VAL A 337 -32.84 31.67 7.91
C VAL A 337 -34.34 31.60 8.18
N ARG A 338 -34.82 30.55 8.84
CA ARG A 338 -36.23 30.51 9.27
C ARG A 338 -36.40 31.37 10.51
N LEU A 339 -37.00 32.54 10.33
CA LEU A 339 -37.38 33.46 11.41
C LEU A 339 -38.86 33.25 11.75
N SER A 340 -39.18 33.04 13.02
CA SER A 340 -40.57 33.29 13.48
C SER A 340 -40.83 34.81 13.51
N GLY A 341 -42.10 35.23 13.47
CA GLY A 341 -42.47 36.66 13.58
C GLY A 341 -42.02 37.36 14.87
N THR A 342 -41.45 36.63 15.83
CA THR A 342 -40.90 37.13 17.11
C THR A 342 -39.37 37.14 17.16
N ALA A 343 -38.69 36.62 16.13
CA ALA A 343 -37.25 36.46 16.14
C ALA A 343 -36.51 37.80 15.97
N LYS A 344 -35.47 38.02 16.77
CA LYS A 344 -34.52 39.14 16.63
C LYS A 344 -33.15 38.55 16.28
N ALA A 345 -32.89 38.37 14.99
CA ALA A 345 -31.62 37.86 14.51
C ALA A 345 -30.78 38.97 13.88
N ALA A 346 -29.52 39.07 14.30
CA ALA A 346 -28.48 39.79 13.56
C ALA A 346 -27.72 38.77 12.71
N LEU A 347 -27.56 39.06 11.42
CA LEU A 347 -26.91 38.20 10.43
C LEU A 347 -25.77 38.99 9.80
N ASP A 348 -24.61 38.94 10.45
CA ASP A 348 -23.47 39.78 10.12
C ASP A 348 -22.30 38.93 9.64
N ASP A 349 -21.78 39.20 8.44
CA ASP A 349 -20.53 38.60 7.93
C ASP A 349 -20.52 37.07 7.83
N ASN A 350 -21.67 36.48 7.53
CA ASN A 350 -21.75 35.05 7.23
C ASN A 350 -21.43 34.77 5.75
N LEU A 351 -20.63 33.73 5.50
CA LEU A 351 -20.20 33.32 4.17
C LEU A 351 -20.91 32.04 3.72
N TYR A 352 -21.57 32.10 2.57
CA TYR A 352 -22.25 30.96 1.96
C TYR A 352 -21.56 30.52 0.66
N TRP A 353 -21.36 29.21 0.49
CA TRP A 353 -20.93 28.58 -0.75
C TRP A 353 -21.96 27.52 -1.17
N LEU A 354 -22.62 27.74 -2.30
CA LEU A 354 -23.73 26.93 -2.78
C LEU A 354 -23.33 26.12 -4.04
N PRO A 355 -23.74 24.84 -4.15
CA PRO A 355 -23.46 24.01 -5.32
C PRO A 355 -24.34 24.41 -6.53
N PRO A 356 -23.92 24.08 -7.77
CA PRO A 356 -24.58 24.51 -9.02
C PRO A 356 -25.98 23.91 -9.23
N ASP A 357 -26.24 22.79 -8.57
CA ASP A 357 -27.33 21.87 -8.92
C ASP A 357 -28.71 22.35 -8.44
N TRP A 358 -28.78 23.47 -7.72
CA TRP A 358 -30.02 23.92 -7.06
C TRP A 358 -30.83 24.97 -7.82
N ASP A 359 -30.19 25.76 -8.68
CA ASP A 359 -30.85 26.80 -9.49
C ASP A 359 -30.37 26.83 -10.96
N GLY A 360 -29.47 25.91 -11.36
CA GLY A 360 -28.94 25.83 -12.71
C GLY A 360 -27.94 26.94 -13.06
N VAL A 361 -27.40 27.66 -12.06
CA VAL A 361 -26.38 28.71 -12.28
C VAL A 361 -25.09 28.36 -11.52
N GLU A 362 -23.93 28.62 -12.15
CA GLU A 362 -22.60 28.34 -11.58
C GLU A 362 -22.40 28.86 -10.14
N ASN A 363 -21.64 28.08 -9.35
CA ASN A 363 -21.20 28.30 -7.96
C ASN A 363 -21.20 29.77 -7.52
N ARG A 364 -22.19 30.16 -6.69
CA ARG A 364 -22.27 31.51 -6.09
C ARG A 364 -21.64 31.54 -4.70
N ILE A 365 -20.86 32.59 -4.44
CA ILE A 365 -20.43 32.99 -3.09
C ILE A 365 -21.30 34.16 -2.67
N CYS A 366 -22.06 34.00 -1.58
CA CYS A 366 -22.91 35.06 -1.05
C CYS A 366 -22.41 35.49 0.33
N ARG A 367 -22.23 36.80 0.53
CA ARG A 367 -22.03 37.41 1.86
C ARG A 367 -23.32 38.09 2.28
N TRP A 368 -23.83 37.74 3.46
CA TRP A 368 -25.00 38.40 4.03
C TRP A 368 -24.56 39.53 4.97
N THR A 369 -25.07 40.75 4.75
CA THR A 369 -24.78 41.92 5.59
C THR A 369 -26.06 42.68 5.92
N GLY A 370 -26.67 42.42 7.09
CA GLY A 370 -27.60 43.33 7.76
C GLY A 370 -28.90 43.77 7.05
N LYS A 371 -29.79 44.44 7.80
CA LYS A 371 -31.22 44.68 7.50
C LYS A 371 -31.58 45.66 6.36
N THR A 372 -30.62 46.26 5.66
CA THR A 372 -30.89 47.26 4.60
C THR A 372 -30.16 47.01 3.28
N GLY A 373 -29.38 45.92 3.17
CA GLY A 373 -28.67 45.58 1.94
C GLY A 373 -29.33 44.41 1.23
N GLU A 374 -29.71 44.60 -0.03
CA GLU A 374 -29.89 43.45 -0.93
C GLU A 374 -28.64 42.55 -0.88
N PRO A 375 -28.77 41.22 -1.01
CA PRO A 375 -27.61 40.34 -1.12
C PRO A 375 -26.72 40.88 -2.24
N ARG A 376 -25.50 41.33 -1.91
CA ARG A 376 -24.54 41.71 -2.94
C ARG A 376 -24.09 40.42 -3.62
N LEU A 377 -24.69 40.15 -4.78
CA LEU A 377 -24.27 39.10 -5.70
C LEU A 377 -22.88 39.50 -6.22
N PHE A 378 -21.85 38.76 -5.81
CA PHE A 378 -20.53 38.89 -6.43
C PHE A 378 -20.43 37.89 -7.57
N GLU A 379 -19.94 38.36 -8.71
CA GLU A 379 -19.61 37.55 -9.89
C GLU A 379 -18.86 36.26 -9.51
N SER A 380 -19.04 35.24 -10.33
CA SER A 380 -18.40 33.93 -10.16
C SER A 380 -16.87 34.04 -10.15
N GLY A 381 -16.23 33.31 -9.23
CA GLY A 381 -14.80 33.08 -9.23
C GLY A 381 -13.95 33.88 -8.23
N GLU A 382 -12.73 33.40 -8.00
CA GLU A 382 -11.79 33.88 -6.97
C GLU A 382 -11.34 35.34 -7.15
N LYS A 383 -11.43 35.88 -8.37
CA LYS A 383 -11.00 37.25 -8.71
C LYS A 383 -11.92 38.33 -8.15
N SER A 384 -13.23 38.07 -8.08
CA SER A 384 -14.24 39.08 -7.71
C SER A 384 -14.26 39.41 -6.22
N PHE A 385 -13.85 38.48 -5.35
CA PHE A 385 -13.77 38.70 -3.90
C PHE A 385 -12.45 39.37 -3.45
N ARG A 386 -11.34 39.19 -4.20
CA ARG A 386 -10.08 39.92 -3.94
C ARG A 386 -10.24 41.43 -4.15
N ARG A 387 -10.93 41.81 -5.23
CA ARG A 387 -11.32 43.19 -5.50
C ARG A 387 -12.20 43.77 -4.39
N PHE A 388 -13.20 43.01 -3.94
CA PHE A 388 -14.10 43.42 -2.85
C PHE A 388 -13.41 43.61 -1.48
N ARG A 389 -12.41 42.79 -1.13
CA ARG A 389 -11.61 42.97 0.11
C ARG A 389 -10.77 44.25 0.06
N GLN A 390 -10.16 44.52 -1.09
CA GLN A 390 -9.38 45.74 -1.30
C GLN A 390 -10.26 47.00 -1.23
N GLU A 391 -11.49 46.92 -1.75
CA GLU A 391 -12.42 48.04 -1.77
C GLU A 391 -13.13 48.30 -0.42
N THR A 392 -13.26 47.29 0.48
CA THR A 392 -14.09 47.41 1.70
C THR A 392 -13.35 47.29 3.04
N GLY A 393 -12.12 46.75 3.09
CA GLY A 393 -11.32 46.67 4.32
C GLY A 393 -11.85 45.72 5.41
N LEU A 394 -12.91 44.95 5.13
CA LEU A 394 -13.51 43.99 6.06
C LEU A 394 -12.78 42.63 6.00
N GLU A 395 -12.79 41.86 7.09
CA GLU A 395 -12.12 40.53 7.21
C GLU A 395 -10.59 40.58 7.01
N THR A 396 -9.88 41.34 7.85
CA THR A 396 -8.39 41.47 7.81
C THR A 396 -7.64 40.34 8.53
N ARG A 397 -8.34 39.48 9.28
CA ARG A 397 -7.74 38.34 10.00
C ARG A 397 -8.09 36.97 9.40
N GLY A 398 -9.04 36.91 8.47
CA GLY A 398 -9.35 35.74 7.67
C GLY A 398 -8.38 35.55 6.50
N VAL A 399 -7.82 34.35 6.39
CA VAL A 399 -7.03 33.91 5.22
C VAL A 399 -8.00 33.55 4.09
N PHE A 400 -7.83 34.13 2.88
CA PHE A 400 -8.64 33.74 1.71
C PHE A 400 -7.76 33.31 0.52
N ARG A 401 -7.59 31.99 0.40
CA ARG A 401 -7.71 31.23 -0.86
C ARG A 401 -9.13 30.62 -0.87
N LYS A 402 -9.51 29.85 -1.91
CA LYS A 402 -10.57 28.79 -1.80
C LYS A 402 -10.57 28.23 -0.37
N PRO A 403 -11.69 28.00 0.34
CA PRO A 403 -11.63 27.45 1.69
C PRO A 403 -10.75 26.20 1.69
N ASP A 404 -9.49 26.37 2.05
CA ASP A 404 -8.54 25.30 2.28
C ASP A 404 -8.89 24.86 3.69
N PHE A 405 -9.97 24.08 3.72
CA PHE A 405 -10.26 23.22 4.82
C PHE A 405 -9.03 22.36 5.04
N THR A 406 -8.62 22.21 6.30
CA THR A 406 -7.47 21.39 6.68
C THR A 406 -7.52 20.03 5.96
N ASN A 407 -8.73 19.48 5.78
CA ASN A 407 -9.00 18.45 4.78
C ASN A 407 -10.52 18.36 4.47
N ALA A 408 -11.01 19.07 3.45
CA ALA A 408 -12.42 19.04 3.02
C ALA A 408 -12.93 17.62 2.72
N TYR A 409 -12.05 16.80 2.15
CA TYR A 409 -12.33 15.42 1.74
C TYR A 409 -12.52 14.47 2.94
N ARG A 410 -11.80 14.70 4.04
CA ARG A 410 -12.00 14.02 5.34
C ARG A 410 -13.04 14.70 6.24
N LYS A 411 -13.78 15.69 5.72
CA LYS A 411 -14.75 16.49 6.49
C LYS A 411 -14.12 17.29 7.65
N ASP A 412 -12.82 17.58 7.55
CA ASP A 412 -12.12 18.49 8.45
C ASP A 412 -12.17 19.91 7.87
N TYR A 413 -13.27 20.58 8.18
CA TYR A 413 -13.61 21.90 7.63
C TYR A 413 -13.05 23.07 8.45
N ARG A 414 -12.03 22.85 9.27
CA ARG A 414 -11.31 23.94 9.93
C ARG A 414 -10.52 24.74 8.88
N LEU A 415 -10.64 26.06 8.92
CA LEU A 415 -9.90 26.97 8.04
C LEU A 415 -8.39 26.86 8.30
N PHE A 416 -7.61 26.64 7.25
CA PHE A 416 -6.15 26.59 7.32
C PHE A 416 -5.58 27.97 7.69
N SER A 417 -4.97 28.12 8.87
CA SER A 417 -4.26 29.35 9.26
C SER A 417 -2.81 29.27 8.82
N ALA A 418 -2.48 29.95 7.72
CA ALA A 418 -1.10 30.21 7.33
C ALA A 418 -0.45 31.13 8.39
N GLY A 419 0.26 30.55 9.36
CA GLY A 419 0.99 31.32 10.37
C GLY A 419 1.07 30.69 11.75
N ALA A 420 1.34 29.39 11.86
CA ALA A 420 1.78 28.80 13.13
C ALA A 420 2.80 27.67 12.88
N ASN A 421 4.04 28.09 12.62
CA ASN A 421 5.19 27.28 13.00
C ASN A 421 5.28 27.29 14.54
N TYR A 422 4.79 26.23 15.18
CA TYR A 422 5.19 25.72 16.50
C TYR A 422 4.81 24.23 16.47
N GLY A 423 5.74 23.28 16.39
CA GLY A 423 6.80 23.07 17.36
C GLY A 423 6.31 22.08 18.41
N ALA A 424 6.47 20.79 18.15
CA ALA A 424 6.56 19.79 19.22
C ALA A 424 8.05 19.47 19.41
N ARG A 425 8.81 20.43 19.96
CA ARG A 425 10.06 20.14 20.67
C ARG A 425 9.71 20.01 22.15
N GLY A 426 9.95 18.81 22.70
CA GLY A 426 10.37 18.58 24.08
C GLY A 426 9.36 18.73 25.22
N MET A 427 8.99 17.61 25.83
CA MET A 427 9.18 17.45 27.28
C MET A 427 10.21 16.35 27.52
N PRO A 428 10.99 16.41 28.62
CA PRO A 428 12.30 15.78 28.71
C PRO A 428 12.23 14.32 29.14
N GLY A 429 13.12 13.52 28.55
CA GLY A 429 13.65 12.30 29.15
C GLY A 429 13.03 11.00 28.70
N VAL A 430 13.27 10.59 27.44
CA VAL A 430 13.54 9.18 27.07
C VAL A 430 14.43 9.21 25.82
N ASP A 431 15.54 8.46 25.80
CA ASP A 431 16.51 8.34 24.70
C ASP A 431 15.87 8.04 23.34
N GLU A 432 16.23 8.81 22.30
CA GLU A 432 15.72 8.69 20.92
C GLU A 432 16.62 7.87 19.97
N ASP A 433 17.65 7.18 20.46
CA ASP A 433 18.48 6.31 19.63
C ASP A 433 17.98 4.86 19.67
N GLN A 434 16.87 4.58 18.96
CA GLN A 434 16.54 3.30 18.29
C GLN A 434 15.05 3.23 17.84
N PHE A 435 14.83 2.98 16.54
CA PHE A 435 13.58 2.55 15.85
C PHE A 435 12.57 3.60 15.36
N VAL A 436 12.29 3.52 14.04
CA VAL A 436 11.20 4.14 13.29
C VAL A 436 10.21 3.05 12.87
N THR A 437 8.96 3.14 13.34
CA THR A 437 7.72 2.78 12.62
C THR A 437 6.55 3.39 13.41
N ASN A 438 5.63 4.02 12.69
CA ASN A 438 4.46 4.70 13.26
C ASN A 438 3.25 3.76 13.35
N GLY A 439 2.49 3.90 14.44
CA GLY A 439 1.13 3.37 14.53
C GLY A 439 0.22 3.98 13.45
N ALA A 440 -0.94 3.35 13.25
CA ALA A 440 -1.89 3.69 12.19
C ALA A 440 -2.09 5.21 11.98
N PRO A 441 -1.83 5.74 10.77
CA PRO A 441 -2.16 7.11 10.44
C PRO A 441 -3.68 7.35 10.55
N TYR A 442 -4.07 8.51 11.05
CA TYR A 442 -5.46 8.90 11.28
C TYR A 442 -6.32 8.75 10.01
N GLY A 443 -7.46 8.05 10.08
CA GLY A 443 -8.42 7.89 8.97
C GLY A 443 -8.24 6.63 8.10
N MET A 444 -7.41 5.68 8.51
CA MET A 444 -7.16 4.41 7.81
C MET A 444 -7.85 3.21 8.47
N GLU A 445 -8.76 3.40 9.42
CA GLU A 445 -9.39 2.32 10.20
C GLU A 445 -10.18 1.33 9.34
N SER A 446 -10.86 1.80 8.29
CA SER A 446 -11.55 0.96 7.30
C SER A 446 -10.60 0.20 6.38
N LEU A 447 -9.33 0.59 6.33
CA LEU A 447 -8.29 -0.06 5.54
C LEU A 447 -7.48 -1.06 6.39
N ARG A 448 -7.80 -1.22 7.69
CA ARG A 448 -7.12 -2.18 8.55
C ARG A 448 -7.72 -3.58 8.39
N SER A 449 -6.89 -4.61 8.27
CA SER A 449 -7.37 -5.99 8.27
C SER A 449 -7.79 -6.43 9.68
N GLY A 450 -8.89 -7.18 9.75
CA GLY A 450 -9.32 -7.85 10.97
C GLY A 450 -8.71 -9.25 11.14
N LEU A 451 -8.04 -9.77 10.11
CA LEU A 451 -7.54 -11.15 10.07
C LEU A 451 -6.18 -11.32 10.75
N TRP A 452 -5.36 -10.27 10.72
CA TRP A 452 -3.96 -10.36 11.11
C TRP A 452 -3.52 -9.17 11.95
N THR A 453 -2.68 -9.43 12.94
CA THR A 453 -1.87 -8.42 13.59
C THR A 453 -0.39 -8.73 13.35
N VAL A 454 0.39 -7.68 13.15
CA VAL A 454 1.83 -7.76 12.96
C VAL A 454 2.47 -6.75 13.89
N SER A 455 3.54 -7.14 14.57
CA SER A 455 4.43 -6.23 15.27
C SER A 455 5.87 -6.49 14.89
N ALA A 456 6.67 -5.43 14.85
CA ALA A 456 8.08 -5.45 14.52
C ALA A 456 8.84 -4.69 15.61
N GLY A 457 9.86 -5.29 16.21
CA GLY A 457 10.62 -4.66 17.31
C GLY A 457 9.75 -4.22 18.50
N GLY A 458 8.67 -4.95 18.79
CA GLY A 458 7.76 -4.65 19.91
C GLY A 458 6.70 -3.57 19.63
N ARG A 459 6.65 -2.99 18.41
CA ARG A 459 5.63 -2.01 18.00
C ARG A 459 4.65 -2.59 16.97
N PRO A 460 3.34 -2.30 17.06
CA PRO A 460 2.37 -2.74 16.05
C PRO A 460 2.62 -2.09 14.68
N ALA A 461 2.60 -2.88 13.61
CA ALA A 461 2.62 -2.41 12.23
C ALA A 461 1.19 -2.29 11.67
N PHE A 462 0.97 -1.34 10.75
CA PHE A 462 -0.32 -1.21 10.10
C PHE A 462 -0.53 -2.31 9.05
N VAL A 463 -1.51 -3.17 9.28
CA VAL A 463 -1.87 -4.25 8.36
C VAL A 463 -3.04 -3.80 7.48
N HIS A 464 -2.77 -3.57 6.21
CA HIS A 464 -3.77 -3.20 5.22
C HIS A 464 -4.70 -4.37 4.89
N ARG A 465 -5.98 -4.05 4.74
CA ARG A 465 -7.04 -4.92 4.23
C ARG A 465 -7.17 -4.78 2.72
N ALA A 466 -7.34 -5.89 2.04
CA ALA A 466 -7.62 -5.97 0.61
C ALA A 466 -8.65 -7.09 0.33
N PHE A 467 -9.29 -7.07 -0.84
CA PHE A 467 -10.32 -8.03 -1.20
C PHE A 467 -10.10 -8.62 -2.58
N ALA A 468 -10.30 -9.93 -2.70
CA ALA A 468 -10.46 -10.61 -3.98
C ALA A 468 -11.97 -10.75 -4.29
N ARG A 469 -12.45 -10.17 -5.40
CA ARG A 469 -13.90 -10.03 -5.68
C ARG A 469 -14.44 -10.80 -6.88
N TYR A 470 -13.60 -11.25 -7.81
CA TYR A 470 -14.08 -11.76 -9.10
C TYR A 470 -13.46 -13.13 -9.45
N ASN A 471 -14.28 -14.07 -9.95
CA ASN A 471 -13.92 -15.34 -10.58
C ASN A 471 -12.78 -16.19 -9.97
N SER A 472 -12.40 -16.00 -8.71
CA SER A 472 -11.64 -17.01 -7.96
C SER A 472 -12.53 -18.24 -7.87
N VAL A 473 -12.26 -19.24 -8.72
CA VAL A 473 -13.03 -20.47 -8.89
C VAL A 473 -13.09 -21.31 -7.60
N SER A 474 -12.52 -20.81 -6.52
CA SER A 474 -12.49 -21.44 -5.21
C SER A 474 -13.16 -20.59 -4.10
N TYR A 475 -13.25 -19.26 -4.20
CA TYR A 475 -13.69 -18.42 -3.06
C TYR A 475 -14.24 -17.04 -3.47
N PRO A 476 -15.55 -16.88 -3.73
CA PRO A 476 -16.12 -15.56 -3.95
C PRO A 476 -16.02 -14.73 -2.65
N ARG A 477 -15.30 -13.60 -2.69
CA ARG A 477 -15.16 -12.56 -1.63
C ARG A 477 -14.18 -12.86 -0.49
N ASP A 478 -12.96 -13.30 -0.80
CA ASP A 478 -11.91 -13.46 0.22
C ASP A 478 -11.21 -12.13 0.54
N GLU A 479 -11.27 -11.71 1.82
CA GLU A 479 -10.34 -10.72 2.37
C GLU A 479 -8.93 -11.31 2.38
N TYR A 480 -7.92 -10.53 2.00
CA TYR A 480 -6.51 -10.79 2.27
C TYR A 480 -5.85 -9.54 2.85
N ALA A 481 -4.64 -9.68 3.36
CA ALA A 481 -3.96 -8.59 4.02
C ALA A 481 -2.55 -8.39 3.49
N PHE A 482 -2.01 -7.18 3.67
CA PHE A 482 -0.59 -6.93 3.50
C PHE A 482 -0.07 -5.94 4.53
N VAL A 483 1.22 -6.04 4.84
CA VAL A 483 1.94 -5.08 5.68
C VAL A 483 3.14 -4.56 4.91
N ASN A 484 3.31 -3.25 4.90
CA ASN A 484 4.46 -2.57 4.32
C ASN A 484 5.31 -2.03 5.47
N LEU A 485 6.57 -2.44 5.55
CA LEU A 485 7.48 -2.00 6.61
C LEU A 485 8.91 -1.90 6.09
N GLU A 486 9.69 -1.02 6.71
CA GLU A 486 11.14 -1.02 6.55
C GLU A 486 11.75 -2.16 7.37
N ALA A 487 12.67 -2.90 6.75
CA ALA A 487 13.39 -3.99 7.38
C ALA A 487 14.90 -3.78 7.28
N LYS A 488 15.57 -4.01 8.40
CA LYS A 488 17.02 -4.22 8.47
C LYS A 488 17.29 -5.72 8.56
N GLU A 489 18.55 -6.08 8.33
CA GLU A 489 19.01 -7.46 8.50
C GLU A 489 18.67 -7.97 9.91
N GLY A 490 18.05 -9.15 9.97
CA GLY A 490 17.68 -9.79 11.22
C GLY A 490 16.42 -9.25 11.91
N LEU A 491 15.63 -8.39 11.28
CA LEU A 491 14.37 -7.89 11.85
C LEU A 491 13.45 -9.06 12.26
N GLU A 492 12.96 -9.03 13.49
CA GLU A 492 11.99 -10.02 13.98
C GLU A 492 10.56 -9.45 13.93
N LEU A 493 9.67 -10.24 13.33
CA LEU A 493 8.24 -9.95 13.20
C LEU A 493 7.46 -10.93 14.07
N PHE A 494 6.53 -10.42 14.88
CA PHE A 494 5.54 -11.24 15.58
C PHE A 494 4.20 -11.09 14.89
N ILE A 495 3.64 -12.22 14.45
CA ILE A 495 2.47 -12.28 13.60
C ILE A 495 1.42 -13.17 14.27
N GLU A 496 0.21 -12.65 14.43
CA GLU A 496 -0.90 -13.35 15.06
C GLU A 496 -2.11 -13.30 14.13
N ALA A 497 -2.73 -14.47 13.92
CA ALA A 497 -4.01 -14.55 13.24
C ALA A 497 -5.15 -14.34 14.26
N CYS A 498 -6.08 -13.44 13.94
CA CYS A 498 -7.07 -12.93 14.89
C CYS A 498 -8.45 -13.60 14.78
N ASP A 499 -8.67 -14.44 13.78
CA ASP A 499 -9.93 -15.12 13.51
C ASP A 499 -9.94 -16.59 13.97
N GLY A 500 -8.91 -17.01 14.71
CA GLY A 500 -8.80 -18.37 15.25
C GLY A 500 -8.30 -19.43 14.25
N ARG A 501 -7.87 -19.04 13.05
CA ARG A 501 -7.25 -19.97 12.09
C ARG A 501 -5.97 -20.62 12.64
N ASP A 502 -5.72 -21.85 12.22
CA ASP A 502 -4.55 -22.63 12.62
C ASP A 502 -3.35 -22.35 11.70
N LEU A 503 -2.22 -21.98 12.30
CA LEU A 503 -0.94 -21.71 11.64
C LEU A 503 0.05 -22.87 11.81
N SER A 504 -0.40 -24.02 12.34
CA SER A 504 0.44 -25.21 12.54
C SER A 504 0.92 -25.83 11.22
N ASN A 505 0.28 -25.52 10.09
CA ASN A 505 0.70 -25.96 8.75
C ASN A 505 0.89 -24.76 7.82
N VAL A 506 1.34 -23.63 8.38
CA VAL A 506 1.57 -22.42 7.61
C VAL A 506 2.62 -22.61 6.51
N LEU A 507 2.35 -22.02 5.35
CA LEU A 507 3.25 -21.98 4.22
C LEU A 507 3.81 -20.57 4.02
N ILE A 508 5.10 -20.49 3.70
CA ILE A 508 5.79 -19.24 3.33
C ILE A 508 6.18 -19.32 1.86
N GLN A 509 5.85 -18.28 1.09
CA GLN A 509 6.25 -18.18 -0.31
C GLN A 509 6.99 -16.88 -0.63
N PRO A 510 7.93 -16.92 -1.58
CA PRO A 510 8.50 -18.14 -2.14
C PRO A 510 9.26 -18.93 -1.06
N ALA A 511 9.41 -20.24 -1.24
CA ALA A 511 10.18 -21.07 -0.32
C ALA A 511 11.65 -20.60 -0.15
N SER A 512 12.15 -19.87 -1.15
CA SER A 512 13.47 -19.23 -1.16
C SER A 512 13.55 -17.92 -0.37
N ALA A 513 12.43 -17.44 0.21
CA ALA A 513 12.41 -16.21 0.99
C ALA A 513 13.42 -16.31 2.15
N PRO A 514 14.31 -15.31 2.33
CA PRO A 514 15.37 -15.35 3.33
C PRO A 514 14.80 -15.03 4.72
N VAL A 515 13.98 -15.93 5.25
CA VAL A 515 13.31 -15.79 6.54
C VAL A 515 13.46 -17.07 7.36
N ARG A 516 13.46 -16.95 8.68
CA ARG A 516 13.37 -18.09 9.60
C ARG A 516 12.10 -17.99 10.41
N LEU A 517 11.25 -19.00 10.29
CA LEU A 517 9.99 -19.10 10.99
C LEU A 517 10.16 -19.87 12.30
N THR A 518 9.61 -19.34 13.38
CA THR A 518 9.42 -20.02 14.66
C THR A 518 7.95 -19.98 15.04
N ARG A 519 7.35 -21.14 15.30
CA ARG A 519 5.93 -21.23 15.68
C ARG A 519 5.76 -21.01 17.18
N GLN A 520 4.72 -20.29 17.58
CA GLN A 520 4.41 -19.98 18.97
C GLN A 520 2.96 -20.36 19.29
N GLY A 521 2.69 -21.67 19.33
CA GLY A 521 1.33 -22.18 19.47
C GLY A 521 0.55 -22.21 18.15
N ARG A 522 -0.79 -22.27 18.23
CA ARG A 522 -1.66 -22.51 17.06
C ARG A 522 -1.91 -21.27 16.19
N SER A 523 -1.87 -20.07 16.75
CA SER A 523 -2.28 -18.83 16.03
C SER A 523 -1.19 -17.78 15.90
N ARG A 524 0.05 -18.05 16.37
CA ARG A 524 1.14 -17.07 16.41
C ARG A 524 2.43 -17.60 15.81
N LEU A 525 3.14 -16.71 15.12
CA LEU A 525 4.42 -16.94 14.48
C LEU A 525 5.40 -15.83 14.87
N SER A 526 6.66 -16.19 15.13
CA SER A 526 7.79 -15.28 15.02
C SER A 526 8.49 -15.54 13.68
N VAL A 527 8.74 -14.49 12.91
CA VAL A 527 9.45 -14.55 11.63
C VAL A 527 10.67 -13.65 11.71
N LYS A 528 11.87 -14.24 11.68
CA LYS A 528 13.12 -13.50 11.55
C LYS A 528 13.43 -13.27 10.08
N VAL A 529 13.31 -12.03 9.63
CA VAL A 529 13.68 -11.58 8.30
C VAL A 529 15.21 -11.48 8.23
N LEU A 530 15.85 -12.42 7.54
CA LEU A 530 17.31 -12.46 7.47
C LEU A 530 17.84 -11.30 6.63
N ARG A 531 17.14 -10.87 5.58
CA ARG A 531 17.44 -9.65 4.80
C ARG A 531 16.15 -9.13 4.16
N PRO A 532 16.09 -7.85 3.76
CA PRO A 532 14.90 -7.30 3.11
C PRO A 532 14.39 -8.18 1.97
N CYS A 533 13.10 -8.50 2.00
CA CYS A 533 12.46 -9.42 1.07
C CYS A 533 10.94 -9.26 1.08
N LYS A 534 10.26 -9.95 0.16
CA LYS A 534 8.80 -10.03 0.09
C LYS A 534 8.39 -11.48 0.23
N PHE A 535 7.38 -11.76 1.02
CA PHE A 535 6.86 -13.12 1.17
C PHE A 535 5.39 -13.16 1.58
N SER A 536 4.71 -14.27 1.32
CA SER A 536 3.38 -14.56 1.83
C SER A 536 3.44 -15.44 3.08
N ILE A 537 2.42 -15.30 3.93
CA ILE A 537 2.07 -16.24 4.99
C ILE A 537 0.69 -16.79 4.66
N GLU A 538 0.63 -18.09 4.40
CA GLU A 538 -0.55 -18.80 3.92
C GLU A 538 -1.03 -19.82 4.97
N PRO A 539 -2.24 -19.65 5.55
CA PRO A 539 -2.87 -20.63 6.43
C PRO A 539 -3.30 -21.91 5.66
N ASP A 540 -3.36 -23.06 6.35
CA ASP A 540 -3.59 -24.39 5.73
C ASP A 540 -5.05 -24.69 5.29
N GLU A 541 -5.21 -25.79 4.54
CA GLU A 541 -6.33 -26.49 3.89
C GLU A 541 -7.29 -25.68 2.99
N ARG A 542 -7.40 -24.37 3.19
CA ARG A 542 -8.21 -23.49 2.33
C ARG A 542 -7.45 -22.32 1.73
N ARG A 543 -6.25 -21.98 2.26
CA ARG A 543 -5.39 -20.88 1.80
C ARG A 543 -6.14 -19.56 1.57
N THR A 544 -7.15 -19.30 2.40
CA THR A 544 -7.97 -18.10 2.35
C THR A 544 -7.38 -17.02 3.28
N GLY A 545 -7.45 -15.78 2.84
CA GLY A 545 -6.89 -14.61 3.53
C GLY A 545 -5.41 -14.68 3.89
N PRO A 546 -4.49 -14.86 2.90
CA PRO A 546 -3.06 -14.76 3.15
C PRO A 546 -2.66 -13.37 3.68
N LEU A 547 -1.54 -13.31 4.40
CA LEU A 547 -0.84 -12.07 4.74
C LEU A 547 0.39 -11.91 3.86
N PHE A 548 0.47 -10.84 3.08
CA PHE A 548 1.67 -10.47 2.36
C PHE A 548 2.54 -9.54 3.21
N VAL A 549 3.82 -9.89 3.37
CA VAL A 549 4.79 -9.11 4.13
C VAL A 549 5.77 -8.50 3.14
N PHE A 550 5.76 -7.17 3.06
CA PHE A 550 6.71 -6.39 2.27
C PHE A 550 7.73 -5.76 3.22
N ALA A 551 8.80 -6.51 3.48
CA ALA A 551 9.93 -6.10 4.32
C ALA A 551 10.98 -5.40 3.44
N ASN A 552 10.79 -4.10 3.23
CA ASN A 552 11.57 -3.32 2.26
C ASN A 552 12.94 -2.93 2.83
N PRO A 553 13.97 -2.73 1.98
CA PRO A 553 15.18 -2.07 2.43
C PRO A 553 14.91 -0.62 2.84
N PRO A 554 15.80 0.00 3.63
CA PRO A 554 15.67 1.40 3.97
C PRO A 554 15.50 2.30 2.75
N GLU A 555 14.52 3.20 2.82
CA GLU A 555 14.23 4.13 1.74
C GLU A 555 15.41 5.08 1.50
N LYS A 556 15.68 5.36 0.23
CA LYS A 556 16.80 6.23 -0.19
C LYS A 556 16.27 7.32 -1.11
N ASN A 557 16.91 8.48 -1.07
CA ASN A 557 16.63 9.61 -1.96
C ASN A 557 15.17 10.10 -1.85
N VAL A 558 14.65 10.22 -0.64
CA VAL A 558 13.36 10.87 -0.38
C VAL A 558 13.40 12.31 -0.93
N PRO A 559 12.51 12.67 -1.87
CA PRO A 559 12.50 14.01 -2.44
C PRO A 559 12.03 15.05 -1.42
N SER A 560 12.52 16.28 -1.56
CA SER A 560 12.09 17.38 -0.69
C SER A 560 10.60 17.70 -0.92
N ALA A 561 9.84 17.86 0.16
CA ALA A 561 8.45 18.32 0.08
C ALA A 561 8.32 19.76 -0.44
N ASP A 562 9.39 20.55 -0.37
CA ASP A 562 9.43 21.94 -0.85
C ASP A 562 9.81 22.07 -2.34
N ASP A 563 10.16 20.96 -3.00
CA ASP A 563 10.51 20.99 -4.42
C ASP A 563 9.25 21.21 -5.27
N PRO A 564 9.18 22.29 -6.08
CA PRO A 564 8.00 22.61 -6.89
C PRO A 564 7.67 21.57 -7.98
N LYS A 565 8.60 20.65 -8.29
CA LYS A 565 8.39 19.52 -9.21
C LYS A 565 7.89 18.27 -8.50
N VAL A 566 7.75 18.29 -7.18
CA VAL A 566 7.35 17.13 -6.37
C VAL A 566 5.93 17.29 -5.86
N LYS A 567 5.05 16.35 -6.22
CA LYS A 567 3.72 16.17 -5.65
C LYS A 567 3.85 15.25 -4.44
N TYR A 568 4.09 15.86 -3.28
CA TYR A 568 4.40 15.16 -2.04
C TYR A 568 3.12 14.85 -1.23
N PHE A 569 2.95 13.60 -0.82
CA PHE A 569 1.89 13.17 0.08
C PHE A 569 2.50 12.52 1.32
N ASP A 570 2.31 13.14 2.48
CA ASP A 570 2.78 12.62 3.78
C ASP A 570 1.87 11.50 4.31
N ALA A 571 2.17 10.93 5.48
CA ALA A 571 1.36 9.87 6.09
C ALA A 571 -0.13 10.26 6.23
N GLY A 572 -1.02 9.31 5.90
CA GLY A 572 -2.48 9.45 5.97
C GLY A 572 -3.21 9.21 4.66
N LEU A 573 -4.54 9.13 4.73
CA LEU A 573 -5.45 9.04 3.58
C LEU A 573 -5.64 10.35 2.79
N HIS A 574 -5.40 10.35 1.49
CA HIS A 574 -5.43 11.49 0.59
C HIS A 574 -6.33 11.25 -0.63
N ARG A 575 -6.90 12.33 -1.16
CA ARG A 575 -7.59 12.38 -2.46
C ARG A 575 -7.26 13.67 -3.18
N VAL A 576 -7.42 13.64 -4.50
CA VAL A 576 -7.15 14.78 -5.37
C VAL A 576 -8.39 15.13 -6.20
N PRO A 577 -8.58 16.41 -6.57
CA PRO A 577 -9.67 16.81 -7.45
C PRO A 577 -9.67 16.02 -8.77
N GLY A 578 -10.85 15.55 -9.16
CA GLY A 578 -11.01 14.74 -10.37
C GLY A 578 -10.44 13.32 -10.26
N ASP A 579 -10.03 12.89 -9.07
CA ASP A 579 -9.52 11.55 -8.77
C ASP A 579 -8.33 11.10 -9.63
N VAL A 580 -7.61 12.05 -10.25
CA VAL A 580 -6.45 11.81 -11.11
C VAL A 580 -5.30 12.77 -10.77
N VAL A 581 -4.13 12.22 -10.48
CA VAL A 581 -2.86 12.97 -10.47
C VAL A 581 -2.28 12.97 -11.88
N ARG A 582 -2.09 14.16 -12.46
CA ARG A 582 -1.42 14.31 -13.75
C ARG A 582 0.06 14.60 -13.54
N LEU A 583 0.96 14.00 -14.30
CA LEU A 583 2.40 14.26 -14.23
C LEU A 583 2.96 14.65 -15.60
N GLY A 584 3.75 15.72 -15.62
CA GLY A 584 4.47 16.20 -16.80
C GLY A 584 5.98 16.01 -16.68
N THR A 585 6.73 16.52 -17.67
CA THR A 585 8.19 16.37 -17.72
C THR A 585 8.91 16.85 -16.46
N GLY A 586 9.79 15.99 -15.92
CA GLY A 586 10.60 16.23 -14.72
C GLY A 586 9.82 16.20 -13.41
N GLU A 587 8.52 15.88 -13.42
CA GLU A 587 7.71 15.85 -12.19
C GLU A 587 7.84 14.51 -11.45
N THR A 588 7.74 14.59 -10.12
CA THR A 588 7.74 13.45 -9.22
C THR A 588 6.43 13.37 -8.44
N LEU A 589 5.80 12.21 -8.37
CA LEU A 589 4.80 11.87 -7.36
C LEU A 589 5.50 11.11 -6.23
N TYR A 590 5.41 11.62 -5.00
CA TYR A 590 5.98 10.98 -3.83
C TYR A 590 4.92 10.65 -2.78
N LEU A 591 4.84 9.37 -2.36
CA LEU A 591 3.98 8.91 -1.27
C LEU A 591 4.82 8.42 -0.10
N ALA A 592 4.85 9.18 1.00
CA ALA A 592 5.58 8.81 2.20
C ALA A 592 5.07 7.50 2.83
N GLU A 593 5.86 6.90 3.72
CA GLU A 593 5.40 5.77 4.52
C GLU A 593 4.11 6.12 5.28
N GLY A 594 3.11 5.24 5.22
CA GLY A 594 1.79 5.48 5.80
C GLY A 594 0.88 6.40 4.98
N ALA A 595 1.33 6.94 3.85
CA ALA A 595 0.45 7.66 2.92
C ALA A 595 -0.43 6.66 2.15
N VAL A 596 -1.72 6.97 2.00
CA VAL A 596 -2.65 6.27 1.10
C VAL A 596 -3.28 7.30 0.20
N LEU A 597 -2.97 7.28 -1.08
CA LEU A 597 -3.55 8.18 -2.07
C LEU A 597 -4.62 7.45 -2.89
N GLN A 598 -5.87 7.87 -2.73
CA GLN A 598 -7.01 7.39 -3.50
C GLN A 598 -7.20 8.24 -4.76
N ALA A 599 -6.34 8.02 -5.75
CA ALA A 599 -6.38 8.68 -7.05
C ALA A 599 -5.65 7.83 -8.10
N ALA A 600 -6.14 7.88 -9.34
CA ALA A 600 -5.43 7.37 -10.51
C ALA A 600 -4.26 8.29 -10.89
N VAL A 601 -3.34 7.82 -11.72
CA VAL A 601 -2.22 8.62 -12.21
C VAL A 601 -2.21 8.63 -13.73
N ARG A 602 -2.06 9.81 -14.34
CA ARG A 602 -1.87 10.00 -15.79
C ARG A 602 -0.54 10.72 -16.00
N ALA A 603 0.42 10.10 -16.67
CA ALA A 603 1.70 10.70 -16.98
C ALA A 603 1.88 10.87 -18.48
N GLU A 604 2.45 12.00 -18.89
CA GLU A 604 2.84 12.29 -20.27
C GLU A 604 4.06 13.22 -20.25
N GLY A 605 5.15 12.84 -20.93
CA GLY A 605 6.40 13.62 -20.96
C GLY A 605 7.65 12.78 -20.68
N SER A 606 8.71 13.42 -20.18
CA SER A 606 10.01 12.76 -19.93
C SER A 606 10.50 12.90 -18.49
N ASP A 607 11.32 11.97 -18.03
CA ASP A 607 11.98 12.05 -16.72
C ASP A 607 10.99 12.15 -15.55
N ILE A 608 10.01 11.24 -15.53
CA ILE A 608 8.90 11.23 -14.56
C ILE A 608 9.17 10.16 -13.49
N ARG A 609 8.92 10.49 -12.22
CA ARG A 609 9.11 9.55 -11.11
C ARG A 609 7.83 9.40 -10.28
N LEU A 610 7.43 8.17 -10.00
CA LEU A 610 6.40 7.83 -9.01
C LEU A 610 7.10 6.99 -7.94
N CYS A 611 7.18 7.46 -6.70
CA CYS A 611 7.98 6.79 -5.69
C CYS A 611 7.47 6.91 -4.26
N GLY A 612 8.02 6.09 -3.38
CA GLY A 612 7.81 6.16 -1.94
C GLY A 612 7.14 4.92 -1.36
N ARG A 613 7.00 4.86 -0.04
CA ARG A 613 6.48 3.71 0.72
C ARG A 613 4.97 3.71 0.92
N GLY A 614 4.26 4.68 0.36
CA GLY A 614 2.81 4.77 0.44
C GLY A 614 2.05 3.83 -0.49
N VAL A 615 0.72 3.92 -0.44
CA VAL A 615 -0.24 3.11 -1.20
C VAL A 615 -1.02 3.98 -2.17
N LEU A 616 -1.03 3.65 -3.45
CA LEU A 616 -2.01 4.11 -4.43
C LEU A 616 -3.24 3.20 -4.36
N ASP A 617 -4.37 3.71 -3.89
CA ASP A 617 -5.56 2.92 -3.59
C ASP A 617 -6.70 3.18 -4.57
N ALA A 618 -6.95 2.21 -5.44
CA ALA A 618 -8.05 2.22 -6.40
C ALA A 618 -9.33 1.57 -5.86
N SER A 619 -9.33 0.99 -4.65
CA SER A 619 -10.43 0.19 -4.13
C SER A 619 -11.74 0.98 -3.95
N VAL A 620 -11.64 2.30 -3.93
CA VAL A 620 -12.78 3.23 -3.81
C VAL A 620 -13.53 3.48 -5.10
N PHE A 621 -12.96 3.12 -6.25
CA PHE A 621 -13.59 3.29 -7.56
C PHE A 621 -14.42 2.06 -7.92
N GLU A 622 -15.60 2.26 -8.52
CA GLU A 622 -16.51 1.17 -8.88
C GLU A 622 -15.86 0.20 -9.87
N SER A 623 -15.87 -1.10 -9.57
CA SER A 623 -15.43 -2.16 -10.48
C SER A 623 -16.61 -2.98 -10.96
N THR A 624 -17.30 -2.53 -12.00
CA THR A 624 -18.27 -3.35 -12.76
C THR A 624 -17.83 -3.43 -14.22
N ARG A 625 -18.27 -4.46 -14.96
CA ARG A 625 -17.92 -4.64 -16.39
C ARG A 625 -18.22 -3.34 -17.15
N GLY A 626 -17.19 -2.59 -17.56
CA GLY A 626 -17.35 -1.33 -18.31
C GLY A 626 -16.50 -0.11 -17.89
N ASN A 627 -15.29 -0.29 -17.33
CA ASN A 627 -14.29 0.79 -17.14
C ASN A 627 -14.80 2.03 -16.38
N LYS A 628 -15.38 1.83 -15.19
CA LYS A 628 -15.95 2.92 -14.38
C LYS A 628 -14.97 3.58 -13.40
N GLY A 629 -13.69 3.62 -13.75
CA GLY A 629 -12.72 4.44 -13.02
C GLY A 629 -12.66 5.88 -13.53
N PRO A 630 -11.94 6.76 -12.85
CA PRO A 630 -11.77 8.16 -13.29
C PRO A 630 -11.04 8.29 -14.64
N GLN A 631 -10.40 7.22 -15.12
CA GLN A 631 -9.76 7.11 -16.43
C GLN A 631 -9.67 5.62 -16.84
N TYR A 632 -9.06 5.33 -18.00
CA TYR A 632 -9.03 3.99 -18.58
C TYR A 632 -8.20 2.97 -17.76
N ALA A 633 -6.94 3.29 -17.46
CA ALA A 633 -6.05 2.46 -16.63
C ALA A 633 -5.70 3.20 -15.33
N PHE A 634 -5.39 2.47 -14.25
CA PHE A 634 -5.18 3.14 -12.95
C PHE A 634 -3.90 3.98 -12.90
N VAL A 635 -2.80 3.46 -13.42
CA VAL A 635 -1.56 4.20 -13.69
C VAL A 635 -1.33 4.19 -15.20
N ASP A 636 -1.69 5.29 -15.85
CA ASP A 636 -1.67 5.46 -17.30
C ASP A 636 -0.44 6.28 -17.70
N LEU A 637 0.49 5.64 -18.40
CA LEU A 637 1.72 6.27 -18.89
C LEU A 637 1.60 6.38 -20.41
N TYR A 638 1.34 7.58 -20.90
CA TYR A 638 1.06 7.80 -22.31
C TYR A 638 2.23 8.51 -22.98
N LYS A 639 2.87 7.84 -23.94
CA LYS A 639 3.99 8.34 -24.76
C LYS A 639 5.13 8.93 -23.93
N CYS A 640 5.42 8.31 -22.79
CA CYS A 640 6.45 8.79 -21.89
C CYS A 640 7.86 8.32 -22.30
N ARG A 641 8.88 9.09 -21.90
CA ARG A 641 10.28 8.67 -21.97
C ARG A 641 10.92 8.71 -20.58
N ASN A 642 11.67 7.68 -20.22
CA ASN A 642 12.36 7.61 -18.92
C ASN A 642 11.42 7.82 -17.72
N VAL A 643 10.56 6.83 -17.45
CA VAL A 643 9.65 6.83 -16.29
C VAL A 643 10.12 5.80 -15.26
N THR A 644 10.17 6.20 -13.99
CA THR A 644 10.49 5.28 -12.88
C THR A 644 9.34 5.20 -11.88
N LEU A 645 8.82 3.99 -11.66
CA LEU A 645 7.94 3.63 -10.56
C LEU A 645 8.79 2.85 -9.54
N GLU A 646 8.91 3.35 -8.31
CA GLU A 646 9.79 2.75 -7.30
C GLU A 646 9.11 2.65 -5.94
N ASP A 647 9.25 1.53 -5.25
CA ASP A 647 8.89 1.31 -3.84
C ASP A 647 7.39 1.32 -3.46
N LEU A 648 6.52 1.79 -4.34
CA LEU A 648 5.08 1.98 -4.12
C LEU A 648 4.30 0.67 -3.95
N THR A 649 3.15 0.76 -3.28
CA THR A 649 2.12 -0.28 -3.31
C THR A 649 0.91 0.22 -4.09
N ILE A 650 0.34 -0.60 -4.97
CA ILE A 650 -0.86 -0.30 -5.76
C ILE A 650 -1.95 -1.27 -5.32
N LEU A 651 -3.07 -0.77 -4.82
CA LEU A 651 -4.13 -1.55 -4.20
C LEU A 651 -5.43 -1.49 -5.02
N GLY A 652 -5.93 -2.67 -5.42
CA GLY A 652 -7.31 -2.87 -5.85
C GLY A 652 -7.72 -2.10 -7.10
N SER A 653 -7.01 -2.28 -8.22
CA SER A 653 -7.36 -1.63 -9.49
C SER A 653 -8.82 -1.92 -9.93
N TYR A 654 -9.40 -1.01 -10.71
CA TYR A 654 -10.75 -1.14 -11.31
C TYR A 654 -10.71 -1.59 -12.78
N HIS A 655 -9.51 -1.63 -13.37
CA HIS A 655 -9.18 -2.02 -14.74
C HIS A 655 -7.66 -2.32 -14.81
N TRP A 656 -7.03 -2.32 -15.99
CA TRP A 656 -5.58 -2.44 -16.15
C TRP A 656 -4.82 -1.55 -15.17
N THR A 657 -3.89 -2.14 -14.43
CA THR A 657 -3.27 -1.49 -13.27
C THR A 657 -2.19 -0.49 -13.69
N VAL A 658 -1.20 -0.93 -14.47
CA VAL A 658 -0.15 -0.08 -15.02
C VAL A 658 -0.15 -0.21 -16.54
N TYR A 659 -0.33 0.89 -17.26
CA TYR A 659 -0.50 0.89 -18.70
C TYR A 659 0.47 1.84 -19.39
N PRO A 660 1.68 1.36 -19.77
CA PRO A 660 2.58 2.11 -20.63
C PRO A 660 2.22 1.94 -22.10
N GLU A 661 1.69 3.00 -22.70
CA GLU A 661 1.38 3.07 -24.13
C GLU A 661 2.39 3.96 -24.87
N GLY A 662 3.07 3.42 -25.87
CA GLY A 662 4.01 4.18 -26.70
C GLY A 662 5.23 4.71 -25.94
N CYS A 663 5.62 4.06 -24.85
CA CYS A 663 6.68 4.54 -23.96
C CYS A 663 8.08 4.04 -24.37
N ASP A 664 9.11 4.77 -23.97
CA ASP A 664 10.52 4.48 -24.21
C ASP A 664 11.34 4.65 -22.92
N GLY A 665 11.73 3.54 -22.30
CA GLY A 665 12.40 3.57 -21.00
C GLY A 665 11.41 3.68 -19.85
N VAL A 666 10.92 2.54 -19.36
CA VAL A 666 10.06 2.46 -18.17
C VAL A 666 10.70 1.49 -17.18
N THR A 667 10.81 1.88 -15.91
CA THR A 667 11.34 1.02 -14.84
C THR A 667 10.32 0.91 -13.71
N LEU A 668 9.94 -0.32 -13.36
CA LEU A 668 9.26 -0.66 -12.11
C LEU A 668 10.28 -1.35 -11.20
N ARG A 669 10.54 -0.78 -10.02
CA ARG A 669 11.43 -1.38 -9.02
C ARG A 669 10.77 -1.47 -7.67
N ASN A 670 10.72 -2.65 -7.06
CA ASN A 670 10.14 -2.83 -5.72
C ASN A 670 8.68 -2.31 -5.62
N VAL A 671 7.93 -2.43 -6.71
CA VAL A 671 6.50 -2.09 -6.78
C VAL A 671 5.68 -3.32 -6.40
N LYS A 672 4.63 -3.12 -5.60
CA LYS A 672 3.74 -4.20 -5.14
C LYS A 672 2.33 -3.95 -5.65
N ILE A 673 1.83 -4.79 -6.53
CA ILE A 673 0.46 -4.77 -7.04
C ILE A 673 -0.38 -5.75 -6.23
N CYS A 674 -1.34 -5.23 -5.50
CA CYS A 674 -2.30 -5.96 -4.67
C CYS A 674 -3.69 -5.87 -5.32
N GLY A 675 -3.94 -6.67 -6.36
CA GLY A 675 -5.19 -6.71 -7.13
C GLY A 675 -6.16 -7.82 -6.68
N SER A 676 -6.71 -8.53 -7.66
CA SER A 676 -7.79 -9.51 -7.57
C SER A 676 -9.22 -8.95 -7.42
N ARG A 677 -9.42 -7.66 -7.75
CA ARG A 677 -10.68 -6.96 -7.47
C ARG A 677 -11.64 -6.94 -8.67
N CYS A 678 -11.13 -6.94 -9.89
CA CYS A 678 -11.96 -6.81 -11.09
C CYS A 678 -11.44 -7.68 -12.23
N ALA A 679 -12.37 -8.07 -13.13
CA ALA A 679 -12.13 -9.01 -14.22
C ALA A 679 -10.84 -8.77 -15.01
N ASN A 680 -10.52 -7.50 -15.25
CA ASN A 680 -9.42 -7.01 -16.09
C ASN A 680 -8.44 -6.17 -15.26
N ASP A 681 -8.07 -6.62 -14.05
CA ASP A 681 -7.03 -5.96 -13.24
C ASP A 681 -5.62 -6.45 -13.57
N ASP A 682 -5.34 -6.57 -14.86
CA ASP A 682 -4.04 -6.89 -15.41
C ASP A 682 -2.93 -6.08 -14.70
N GLY A 683 -1.80 -6.72 -14.45
CA GLY A 683 -0.73 -6.14 -13.64
C GLY A 683 -0.04 -5.00 -14.38
N ILE A 684 0.48 -5.31 -15.57
CA ILE A 684 1.05 -4.32 -16.49
C ILE A 684 0.83 -4.70 -17.95
N ASP A 685 0.39 -3.72 -18.73
CA ASP A 685 0.03 -3.87 -20.15
C ASP A 685 0.89 -2.96 -21.05
N PRO A 686 2.16 -3.28 -21.31
CA PRO A 686 2.96 -2.49 -22.25
C PRO A 686 2.42 -2.62 -23.68
N SER A 687 1.87 -1.51 -24.17
CA SER A 687 1.41 -1.33 -25.54
C SER A 687 2.38 -0.48 -26.34
N ASN A 688 2.91 -0.97 -27.46
CA ASN A 688 3.87 -0.24 -28.31
C ASN A 688 5.08 0.34 -27.53
N THR A 689 5.53 -0.35 -26.48
CA THR A 689 6.52 0.15 -25.52
C THR A 689 7.86 -0.56 -25.70
N ARG A 690 8.95 0.21 -25.59
CA ARG A 690 10.33 -0.31 -25.65
C ARG A 690 11.11 0.02 -24.38
N ASP A 691 12.11 -0.81 -24.09
CA ASP A 691 13.03 -0.61 -22.95
C ASP A 691 12.28 -0.58 -21.60
N LEU A 692 11.56 -1.66 -21.29
CA LEU A 692 10.84 -1.84 -20.03
C LEU A 692 11.62 -2.77 -19.09
N LEU A 693 11.86 -2.33 -17.86
CA LEU A 693 12.44 -3.12 -16.78
C LEU A 693 11.43 -3.26 -15.63
N ILE A 694 11.11 -4.49 -15.23
CA ILE A 694 10.37 -4.84 -14.02
C ILE A 694 11.34 -5.63 -13.13
N ASP A 695 11.67 -5.09 -11.95
CA ASP A 695 12.73 -5.61 -11.07
C ASP A 695 12.28 -5.63 -9.60
N ASP A 696 12.41 -6.78 -8.94
CA ASP A 696 12.09 -6.92 -7.51
C ASP A 696 10.62 -6.57 -7.17
N CYS A 697 9.66 -6.85 -8.05
CA CYS A 697 8.26 -6.51 -7.86
C CYS A 697 7.42 -7.68 -7.29
N PHE A 698 6.25 -7.36 -6.75
CA PHE A 698 5.24 -8.35 -6.37
C PHE A 698 3.96 -8.09 -7.16
N PHE A 699 3.41 -9.14 -7.77
CA PHE A 699 2.17 -9.08 -8.53
C PHE A 699 1.15 -10.02 -7.91
N ARG A 700 0.02 -9.46 -7.47
CA ARG A 700 -1.23 -10.19 -7.31
C ARG A 700 -2.27 -9.64 -8.27
N THR A 701 -2.71 -10.46 -9.22
CA THR A 701 -3.69 -10.07 -10.24
C THR A 701 -4.81 -11.10 -10.32
N GLN A 702 -5.99 -10.69 -10.81
CA GLN A 702 -6.99 -11.61 -11.29
C GLN A 702 -6.72 -11.97 -12.76
N ASP A 703 -6.51 -10.97 -13.60
CA ASP A 703 -6.20 -11.15 -15.03
C ASP A 703 -4.67 -11.26 -15.26
N ASP A 704 -4.22 -11.06 -16.50
CA ASP A 704 -2.85 -11.28 -16.94
C ASP A 704 -1.85 -10.42 -16.13
N SER A 705 -0.82 -11.05 -15.53
CA SER A 705 0.13 -10.29 -14.70
C SER A 705 1.06 -9.39 -15.53
N VAL A 706 1.50 -9.87 -16.70
CA VAL A 706 2.28 -9.12 -17.69
C VAL A 706 1.73 -9.41 -19.09
N ALA A 707 1.11 -8.42 -19.73
CA ALA A 707 0.47 -8.56 -21.04
C ALA A 707 1.09 -7.61 -22.08
N VAL A 708 1.94 -8.14 -22.97
CA VAL A 708 2.63 -7.32 -23.97
C VAL A 708 1.83 -7.26 -25.27
N LYS A 709 1.48 -6.04 -25.69
CA LYS A 709 0.59 -5.79 -26.83
C LYS A 709 1.24 -4.86 -27.86
N GLY A 710 1.17 -5.22 -29.13
CA GLY A 710 1.61 -4.35 -30.25
C GLY A 710 0.41 -3.85 -31.02
N ILE A 711 -0.16 -2.69 -30.67
CA ILE A 711 -1.50 -2.27 -31.11
C ILE A 711 -1.54 -1.50 -32.44
N THR A 712 -0.43 -1.21 -33.13
CA THR A 712 -0.45 -0.58 -34.48
C THR A 712 0.65 -1.15 -35.38
N ARG A 713 0.37 -1.34 -36.69
CA ARG A 713 1.39 -1.79 -37.66
C ARG A 713 2.49 -0.75 -37.87
N GLU A 714 2.10 0.52 -38.02
CA GLU A 714 3.04 1.63 -38.14
C GLU A 714 3.56 2.02 -36.75
N ASN A 715 4.88 1.88 -36.53
CA ASN A 715 5.59 2.31 -35.32
C ASN A 715 5.08 1.73 -33.98
N GLY A 716 4.34 0.62 -33.98
CA GLY A 716 3.74 0.02 -32.77
C GLY A 716 4.43 -1.23 -32.20
N ASN A 717 5.73 -1.41 -32.45
CA ASN A 717 6.45 -2.60 -31.94
C ASN A 717 6.68 -2.52 -30.42
N CYS A 718 6.82 -3.69 -29.80
CA CYS A 718 7.32 -3.82 -28.42
C CYS A 718 8.68 -4.48 -28.41
N GLU A 719 9.65 -3.88 -27.71
CA GLU A 719 11.04 -4.35 -27.74
C GLU A 719 11.77 -4.23 -26.40
N ARG A 720 12.69 -5.17 -26.13
CA ARG A 720 13.60 -5.10 -24.97
C ARG A 720 12.85 -4.96 -23.64
N ILE A 721 12.01 -5.95 -23.36
CA ILE A 721 11.24 -6.03 -22.11
C ILE A 721 11.89 -7.06 -21.19
N VAL A 722 12.22 -6.66 -19.97
CA VAL A 722 12.89 -7.50 -18.97
C VAL A 722 12.07 -7.52 -17.68
N VAL A 723 11.71 -8.72 -17.24
CA VAL A 723 10.98 -8.99 -15.99
C VAL A 723 11.83 -9.90 -15.13
N ARG A 724 12.28 -9.43 -13.96
CA ARG A 724 13.18 -10.21 -13.12
C ARG A 724 13.01 -10.00 -11.63
N ASN A 725 13.56 -10.95 -10.86
CA ASN A 725 13.63 -10.91 -9.40
C ASN A 725 12.26 -10.73 -8.72
N SER A 726 11.16 -11.11 -9.39
CA SER A 726 9.80 -10.75 -8.99
C SER A 726 8.97 -11.98 -8.59
N ILE A 727 7.92 -11.74 -7.80
CA ILE A 727 7.00 -12.77 -7.29
C ILE A 727 5.61 -12.57 -7.92
N PHE A 728 5.02 -13.64 -8.43
CA PHE A 728 3.73 -13.61 -9.11
C PHE A 728 2.68 -14.53 -8.47
N TRP A 729 1.50 -13.96 -8.27
CA TRP A 729 0.29 -14.59 -7.78
C TRP A 729 -0.88 -14.20 -8.69
N CYS A 730 -1.32 -15.09 -9.56
CA CYS A 730 -2.47 -14.85 -10.44
C CYS A 730 -3.68 -15.67 -9.97
N ASP A 731 -4.81 -15.01 -9.72
CA ASP A 731 -6.02 -15.65 -9.19
C ASP A 731 -6.93 -16.22 -10.30
N PHE A 732 -6.77 -15.81 -11.56
CA PHE A 732 -7.59 -16.34 -12.66
C PHE A 732 -6.88 -16.54 -14.00
N ALA A 733 -6.29 -15.51 -14.61
CA ALA A 733 -5.74 -15.58 -15.98
C ALA A 733 -4.28 -16.03 -16.05
N ARG A 734 -3.39 -15.34 -16.80
CA ARG A 734 -2.02 -15.80 -17.07
C ARG A 734 -0.98 -15.03 -16.27
N ILE A 735 0.21 -15.61 -16.12
CA ILE A 735 1.36 -14.86 -15.61
C ILE A 735 1.96 -13.99 -16.72
N VAL A 736 2.12 -14.56 -17.92
CA VAL A 736 2.63 -13.84 -19.09
C VAL A 736 1.74 -14.08 -20.31
N CYS A 737 1.36 -13.00 -20.99
CA CYS A 737 0.64 -13.04 -22.26
C CYS A 737 1.38 -12.18 -23.31
N LEU A 738 1.82 -12.80 -24.41
CA LEU A 738 2.48 -12.10 -25.52
C LEU A 738 1.65 -12.21 -26.80
N GLY A 739 1.21 -11.08 -27.32
CA GLY A 739 0.67 -10.96 -28.68
C GLY A 739 -0.84 -11.11 -28.84
N HIS A 740 -1.61 -11.29 -27.76
CA HIS A 740 -3.06 -11.07 -27.82
C HIS A 740 -3.34 -9.60 -28.11
N GLU A 741 -4.46 -9.32 -28.79
CA GLU A 741 -4.88 -7.95 -29.16
C GLU A 741 -3.80 -7.15 -29.91
N SER A 742 -2.93 -7.84 -30.64
CA SER A 742 -1.75 -7.27 -31.28
C SER A 742 -1.77 -7.41 -32.79
N ARG A 743 -1.28 -6.36 -33.46
CA ARG A 743 -1.21 -6.16 -34.91
C ARG A 743 0.07 -5.42 -35.34
N ALA A 744 1.08 -5.31 -34.48
CA ALA A 744 2.37 -4.69 -34.81
C ALA A 744 3.17 -5.52 -35.83
N ALA A 745 4.29 -4.98 -36.32
CA ALA A 745 5.20 -5.77 -37.14
C ALA A 745 5.85 -6.88 -36.30
N HIS A 746 6.28 -6.55 -35.08
CA HIS A 746 6.84 -7.53 -34.15
C HIS A 746 6.77 -7.15 -32.66
N ILE A 747 6.86 -8.19 -31.83
CA ILE A 747 7.31 -8.13 -30.43
C ILE A 747 8.65 -8.86 -30.36
N ALA A 748 9.72 -8.22 -29.85
CA ALA A 748 11.05 -8.82 -29.85
C ALA A 748 11.86 -8.56 -28.57
N GLY A 749 12.56 -9.58 -28.07
CA GLY A 749 13.47 -9.41 -26.93
C GLY A 749 12.74 -9.31 -25.59
N PHE A 750 11.86 -10.28 -25.30
CA PHE A 750 11.21 -10.41 -24.00
C PHE A 750 12.02 -11.38 -23.11
N ARG A 751 12.34 -10.98 -21.89
CA ARG A 751 13.11 -11.79 -20.93
C ARG A 751 12.39 -11.86 -19.60
N PHE A 752 12.07 -13.06 -19.14
CA PHE A 752 11.47 -13.34 -17.84
C PHE A 752 12.45 -14.19 -17.03
N GLU A 753 13.18 -13.56 -16.10
CA GLU A 753 14.38 -14.15 -15.50
C GLU A 753 14.41 -14.09 -13.97
N ASN A 754 14.77 -15.18 -13.29
CA ASN A 754 14.87 -15.21 -11.82
C ASN A 754 13.57 -14.80 -11.11
N ASN A 755 12.45 -15.41 -11.45
CA ASN A 755 11.14 -15.09 -10.87
C ASN A 755 10.56 -16.28 -10.11
N ASP A 756 9.68 -15.99 -9.15
CA ASP A 756 8.90 -16.97 -8.40
C ASP A 756 7.43 -16.85 -8.77
N ILE A 757 6.83 -17.94 -9.25
CA ILE A 757 5.40 -18.05 -9.53
C ILE A 757 4.79 -18.91 -8.43
N VAL A 758 4.16 -18.23 -7.47
CA VAL A 758 3.70 -18.86 -6.21
C VAL A 758 2.24 -19.27 -6.29
N ARG A 759 1.46 -18.66 -7.20
CA ARG A 759 0.09 -19.06 -7.52
C ARG A 759 -0.31 -18.64 -8.93
N TYR A 760 -1.09 -19.47 -9.61
CA TYR A 760 -1.77 -19.19 -10.87
C TYR A 760 -3.01 -20.10 -10.99
N VAL A 761 -3.91 -19.83 -11.93
CA VAL A 761 -5.08 -20.70 -12.18
C VAL A 761 -5.14 -21.12 -13.65
N ARG A 762 -5.08 -20.21 -14.61
CA ARG A 762 -5.04 -20.52 -16.06
C ARG A 762 -3.59 -20.58 -16.60
N PRO A 763 -3.34 -20.83 -17.90
CA PRO A 763 -2.01 -21.11 -18.42
C PRO A 763 -0.95 -20.10 -17.95
N LEU A 764 0.22 -20.62 -17.60
CA LEU A 764 1.32 -19.85 -17.05
C LEU A 764 1.86 -18.83 -18.06
N MET A 765 2.04 -19.24 -19.32
CA MET A 765 2.57 -18.37 -20.38
C MET A 765 1.90 -18.64 -21.72
N LEU A 766 1.48 -17.58 -22.41
CA LEU A 766 1.04 -17.63 -23.79
C LEU A 766 1.96 -16.79 -24.70
N ILE A 767 2.41 -17.39 -25.80
CA ILE A 767 3.04 -16.72 -26.94
C ILE A 767 2.16 -16.99 -28.15
N GLU A 768 1.24 -16.07 -28.42
CA GLU A 768 0.16 -16.29 -29.37
C GLU A 768 -0.04 -15.10 -30.32
N PRO A 769 0.89 -14.88 -31.28
CA PRO A 769 0.73 -13.83 -32.27
C PRO A 769 -0.30 -14.18 -33.35
N GLY A 770 -1.12 -13.20 -33.71
CA GLY A 770 -1.95 -13.20 -34.91
C GLY A 770 -1.55 -12.08 -35.88
N ASP A 771 -2.38 -11.83 -36.89
CA ASP A 771 -2.26 -10.72 -37.83
C ASP A 771 -0.92 -10.59 -38.58
N ASP A 772 -0.29 -11.74 -38.87
CA ASP A 772 1.02 -11.85 -39.52
C ASP A 772 2.17 -11.21 -38.70
N MET A 773 1.94 -10.93 -37.41
CA MET A 773 2.94 -10.37 -36.49
C MET A 773 4.03 -11.40 -36.15
N ALA A 774 5.28 -10.96 -36.04
CA ALA A 774 6.36 -11.78 -35.52
C ALA A 774 6.51 -11.64 -33.99
N ILE A 775 6.73 -12.75 -33.29
CA ILE A 775 7.31 -12.74 -31.95
C ILE A 775 8.65 -13.43 -31.99
N SER A 776 9.70 -12.77 -31.48
CA SER A 776 11.03 -13.38 -31.49
C SER A 776 11.91 -13.04 -30.29
N ASN A 777 12.90 -13.89 -30.03
CA ASN A 777 13.90 -13.71 -28.98
C ASN A 777 13.26 -13.61 -27.60
N VAL A 778 12.52 -14.66 -27.22
CA VAL A 778 11.83 -14.77 -25.94
C VAL A 778 12.64 -15.68 -25.02
N VAL A 779 12.93 -15.22 -23.80
CA VAL A 779 13.69 -15.97 -22.80
C VAL A 779 12.85 -16.11 -21.53
N PHE A 780 12.70 -17.35 -21.05
CA PHE A 780 12.07 -17.67 -19.77
C PHE A 780 13.08 -18.52 -18.98
N ARG A 781 13.78 -17.90 -18.02
CA ARG A 781 14.98 -18.47 -17.42
C ARG A 781 15.04 -18.40 -15.90
N ASN A 782 15.48 -19.47 -15.24
CA ASN A 782 15.66 -19.51 -13.79
C ASN A 782 14.34 -19.15 -13.08
N VAL A 783 13.29 -19.91 -13.32
CA VAL A 783 11.95 -19.64 -12.78
C VAL A 783 11.51 -20.80 -11.90
N ARG A 784 10.98 -20.47 -10.72
CA ARG A 784 10.42 -21.45 -9.78
C ARG A 784 8.91 -21.33 -9.81
N VAL A 785 8.23 -22.44 -10.07
CA VAL A 785 6.78 -22.50 -10.27
C VAL A 785 6.21 -23.49 -9.28
N ARG A 786 5.28 -23.05 -8.45
CA ARG A 786 4.59 -23.94 -7.53
C ARG A 786 3.26 -24.41 -8.10
N THR A 787 3.01 -25.71 -8.03
CA THR A 787 1.89 -26.38 -8.72
C THR A 787 0.88 -27.05 -7.77
N ASP A 788 1.16 -27.14 -6.47
CA ASP A 788 0.34 -27.82 -5.45
C ASP A 788 -0.82 -26.95 -4.93
N VAL A 789 -0.95 -25.72 -5.44
CA VAL A 789 -1.86 -24.69 -4.91
C VAL A 789 -3.18 -24.63 -5.69
N HIS A 790 -3.42 -25.55 -6.63
CA HIS A 790 -4.35 -25.32 -7.73
C HIS A 790 -5.64 -26.12 -7.66
N GLY A 791 -6.73 -25.42 -7.96
CA GLY A 791 -8.06 -25.97 -7.98
C GLY A 791 -8.33 -26.93 -9.14
N ARG A 792 -8.07 -26.59 -10.42
CA ARG A 792 -8.72 -27.35 -11.53
C ARG A 792 -8.06 -27.36 -12.93
N THR A 793 -6.96 -26.67 -13.24
CA THR A 793 -6.79 -26.17 -14.65
C THR A 793 -5.47 -26.41 -15.41
N GLU A 794 -4.52 -27.23 -14.93
CA GLU A 794 -3.24 -27.54 -15.63
C GLU A 794 -2.23 -26.37 -15.73
N ALA A 795 -0.93 -26.70 -15.64
CA ALA A 795 0.17 -25.76 -15.84
C ALA A 795 0.61 -25.77 -17.31
N THR A 796 0.17 -24.78 -18.07
CA THR A 796 0.40 -24.78 -19.52
C THR A 796 1.29 -23.62 -19.96
N MET A 797 2.34 -23.92 -20.71
CA MET A 797 3.01 -22.96 -21.59
C MET A 797 2.61 -23.25 -23.03
N ARG A 798 2.17 -22.22 -23.75
CA ARG A 798 1.70 -22.37 -25.12
C ARG A 798 2.42 -21.41 -26.06
N ILE A 799 3.09 -22.00 -27.04
CA ILE A 799 3.93 -21.32 -28.02
C ILE A 799 3.35 -21.64 -29.39
N GLN A 800 2.34 -20.87 -29.81
CA GLN A 800 1.68 -21.11 -31.08
C GLN A 800 1.08 -19.83 -31.66
N PRO A 801 1.24 -19.55 -32.96
CA PRO A 801 0.44 -18.54 -33.62
C PRO A 801 -1.06 -18.86 -33.57
N VAL A 802 -1.91 -17.83 -33.47
CA VAL A 802 -3.38 -17.98 -33.39
C VAL A 802 -4.11 -17.05 -34.35
N VAL A 803 -5.31 -17.46 -34.73
CA VAL A 803 -6.36 -16.59 -35.29
C VAL A 803 -7.51 -16.69 -34.31
N ASN A 804 -7.92 -15.56 -33.73
CA ASN A 804 -8.88 -15.54 -32.64
C ASN A 804 -9.79 -14.30 -32.72
N VAL A 805 -10.64 -14.09 -31.72
CA VAL A 805 -11.60 -12.98 -31.69
C VAL A 805 -10.94 -11.59 -31.71
N TYR A 806 -9.64 -11.49 -31.42
CA TYR A 806 -8.90 -10.24 -31.40
C TYR A 806 -8.15 -9.95 -32.70
N THR A 807 -8.02 -10.95 -33.59
CA THR A 807 -7.32 -10.77 -34.87
C THR A 807 -8.19 -10.08 -35.90
N GLN A 808 -7.61 -9.19 -36.71
CA GLN A 808 -8.31 -8.46 -37.77
C GLN A 808 -8.17 -9.11 -39.16
N SER A 809 -7.31 -10.12 -39.28
CA SER A 809 -7.11 -10.94 -40.47
C SER A 809 -7.19 -12.43 -40.12
N ASP A 810 -7.37 -13.24 -41.14
CA ASP A 810 -7.34 -14.70 -41.08
C ASP A 810 -5.92 -15.28 -41.04
N LYS A 811 -4.90 -14.41 -40.90
CA LYS A 811 -3.48 -14.79 -40.93
C LYS A 811 -2.96 -14.99 -39.52
N PRO A 812 -2.44 -16.18 -39.17
CA PRO A 812 -1.71 -16.35 -37.91
C PRO A 812 -0.40 -15.53 -37.92
N GLY A 813 0.22 -15.36 -36.76
CA GLY A 813 1.58 -14.79 -36.67
C GLY A 813 2.69 -15.81 -36.92
N ARG A 814 3.94 -15.43 -36.59
CA ARG A 814 5.13 -16.31 -36.63
C ARG A 814 5.95 -16.18 -35.36
N ILE A 815 6.60 -17.27 -34.93
CA ILE A 815 7.39 -17.31 -33.69
C ILE A 815 8.81 -17.80 -34.01
N ALA A 816 9.84 -17.16 -33.44
CA ALA A 816 11.22 -17.61 -33.59
C ALA A 816 12.06 -17.38 -32.32
N ASN A 817 13.01 -18.28 -32.04
CA ASN A 817 14.02 -18.12 -30.98
C ASN A 817 13.39 -17.96 -29.59
N VAL A 818 12.82 -19.05 -29.06
CA VAL A 818 12.27 -19.11 -27.70
C VAL A 818 13.15 -20.02 -26.85
N GLU A 819 13.64 -19.50 -25.73
CA GLU A 819 14.43 -20.24 -24.74
C GLU A 819 13.60 -20.41 -23.46
N VAL A 820 13.39 -21.66 -23.04
CA VAL A 820 12.88 -22.00 -21.71
C VAL A 820 13.98 -22.78 -21.00
N SER A 821 14.64 -22.14 -20.04
CA SER A 821 15.83 -22.71 -19.39
C SER A 821 15.80 -22.62 -17.87
N GLN A 822 16.29 -23.64 -17.17
CA GLN A 822 16.39 -23.61 -15.70
C GLN A 822 15.02 -23.34 -15.02
N VAL A 823 13.99 -24.09 -15.38
CA VAL A 823 12.63 -23.91 -14.82
C VAL A 823 12.30 -25.06 -13.90
N ALA A 824 12.01 -24.76 -12.63
CA ALA A 824 11.64 -25.75 -11.64
C ALA A 824 10.14 -25.68 -11.34
N PHE A 825 9.44 -26.80 -11.52
CA PHE A 825 8.07 -27.02 -11.07
C PHE A 825 8.11 -27.80 -9.76
N GLU A 826 7.49 -27.28 -8.70
CA GLU A 826 7.56 -27.81 -7.34
C GLU A 826 6.16 -28.07 -6.76
N GLY A 827 6.01 -29.20 -6.08
CA GLY A 827 4.75 -29.68 -5.54
C GLY A 827 3.79 -30.07 -6.67
N THR A 828 4.17 -30.97 -7.56
CA THR A 828 3.32 -31.25 -8.75
C THR A 828 2.06 -32.04 -8.39
N ALA A 829 0.94 -31.32 -8.27
CA ALA A 829 -0.40 -31.89 -8.05
C ALA A 829 -1.32 -31.81 -9.29
N ILE A 830 -0.90 -31.09 -10.33
CA ILE A 830 -1.67 -30.88 -11.56
C ILE A 830 -0.84 -31.27 -12.80
N PRO A 831 -1.49 -31.58 -13.94
CA PRO A 831 -0.77 -31.83 -15.18
C PRO A 831 0.07 -30.62 -15.62
N LEU A 832 1.19 -30.88 -16.29
CA LEU A 832 2.09 -29.89 -16.87
C LEU A 832 2.15 -30.10 -18.40
N ARG A 833 2.05 -29.02 -19.20
CA ARG A 833 2.13 -29.11 -20.67
C ARG A 833 2.84 -27.94 -21.34
N PHE A 834 3.70 -28.27 -22.29
CA PHE A 834 4.35 -27.34 -23.20
C PHE A 834 3.90 -27.61 -24.63
N PHE A 835 3.04 -26.74 -25.17
CA PHE A 835 2.55 -26.86 -26.54
C PHE A 835 3.36 -25.96 -27.47
N VAL A 836 3.92 -26.55 -28.53
CA VAL A 836 4.64 -25.80 -29.56
C VAL A 836 4.06 -26.12 -30.93
N LYS A 837 3.52 -25.13 -31.63
CA LYS A 837 2.87 -25.32 -32.94
C LYS A 837 3.14 -24.12 -33.85
N GLY A 838 3.26 -24.33 -35.15
CA GLY A 838 3.29 -23.25 -36.15
C GLY A 838 1.91 -22.98 -36.75
N GLY A 839 1.74 -21.81 -37.36
CA GLY A 839 0.48 -21.42 -38.00
C GLY A 839 0.24 -22.19 -39.30
N ASP A 840 1.17 -22.07 -40.25
CA ASP A 840 1.15 -22.72 -41.55
C ASP A 840 2.58 -22.88 -42.12
N ARG A 841 2.73 -23.42 -43.35
CA ARG A 841 4.04 -23.64 -44.01
C ARG A 841 4.86 -22.35 -44.21
N THR A 842 4.22 -21.19 -44.27
CA THR A 842 4.87 -19.88 -44.41
C THR A 842 5.08 -19.18 -43.06
N ARG A 843 4.33 -19.59 -42.03
CA ARG A 843 4.27 -18.99 -40.69
C ARG A 843 4.63 -20.01 -39.62
N MET A 844 5.84 -20.53 -39.74
CA MET A 844 6.35 -21.57 -38.84
C MET A 844 6.73 -21.00 -37.46
N THR A 845 6.75 -21.90 -36.48
CA THR A 845 7.37 -21.67 -35.17
C THR A 845 8.75 -22.31 -35.18
N ARG A 846 9.81 -21.51 -35.00
CA ARG A 846 11.20 -21.95 -35.17
C ARG A 846 12.05 -21.78 -33.92
N ASN A 847 13.02 -22.65 -33.74
CA ASN A 847 14.10 -22.52 -32.75
C ASN A 847 13.56 -22.35 -31.31
N VAL A 848 12.80 -23.33 -30.83
CA VAL A 848 12.33 -23.39 -29.44
C VAL A 848 13.19 -24.38 -28.68
N ARG A 849 13.85 -23.92 -27.62
CA ARG A 849 14.77 -24.74 -26.82
C ARG A 849 14.28 -24.85 -25.37
N PHE A 850 14.20 -26.08 -24.89
CA PHE A 850 13.96 -26.41 -23.49
C PHE A 850 15.24 -27.02 -22.89
N SER A 851 15.72 -26.48 -21.76
CA SER A 851 16.94 -26.99 -21.11
C SER A 851 16.89 -26.83 -19.59
N GLY A 852 17.24 -27.87 -18.82
CA GLY A 852 17.25 -27.79 -17.36
C GLY A 852 15.86 -27.51 -16.75
N VAL A 853 14.80 -28.06 -17.36
CA VAL A 853 13.45 -28.09 -16.76
C VAL A 853 13.41 -29.23 -15.74
N THR A 854 12.92 -28.97 -14.53
CA THR A 854 12.77 -29.99 -13.49
C THR A 854 11.35 -30.01 -12.95
N VAL A 855 10.84 -31.19 -12.65
CA VAL A 855 9.53 -31.42 -12.02
C VAL A 855 9.78 -32.18 -10.72
N ASP A 856 9.45 -31.55 -9.59
CA ASP A 856 9.76 -32.04 -8.23
C ASP A 856 11.22 -32.48 -8.06
N GLY A 857 12.13 -31.68 -8.62
CA GLY A 857 13.58 -31.93 -8.59
C GLY A 857 14.08 -32.96 -9.60
N VAL A 858 13.20 -33.66 -10.31
CA VAL A 858 13.57 -34.62 -11.36
C VAL A 858 13.72 -33.90 -12.71
N PRO A 859 14.85 -34.05 -13.43
CA PRO A 859 14.98 -33.52 -14.78
C PRO A 859 13.88 -34.04 -15.70
N ALA A 860 13.16 -33.11 -16.33
CA ALA A 860 12.21 -33.46 -17.39
C ALA A 860 12.98 -34.00 -18.61
N THR A 861 12.30 -34.84 -19.38
CA THR A 861 12.74 -35.42 -20.66
C THR A 861 11.61 -35.26 -21.68
N GLU A 862 11.89 -35.48 -22.96
CA GLU A 862 10.82 -35.50 -23.98
C GLU A 862 9.78 -36.60 -23.70
N GLN A 863 10.17 -37.66 -22.99
CA GLN A 863 9.33 -38.77 -22.55
C GLN A 863 8.65 -38.54 -21.20
N THR A 864 8.90 -37.41 -20.52
CA THR A 864 8.25 -37.13 -19.23
C THR A 864 6.74 -37.02 -19.46
N PRO A 865 5.91 -37.77 -18.71
CA PRO A 865 4.46 -37.70 -18.86
C PRO A 865 3.95 -36.33 -18.40
N ALA A 866 2.90 -35.82 -19.05
CA ALA A 866 2.23 -34.59 -18.64
C ALA A 866 1.64 -34.70 -17.23
N ARG A 867 1.39 -35.92 -16.75
CA ARG A 867 0.88 -36.22 -15.40
C ARG A 867 1.91 -37.00 -14.58
N PRO A 868 2.70 -36.33 -13.72
CA PRO A 868 3.57 -37.02 -12.77
C PRO A 868 2.81 -37.92 -11.79
N ALA A 869 3.48 -38.94 -11.26
CA ALA A 869 2.89 -39.87 -10.28
C ALA A 869 2.39 -39.10 -9.04
N GLY A 870 1.11 -39.30 -8.67
CA GLY A 870 0.48 -38.62 -7.52
C GLY A 870 -0.46 -37.45 -7.86
N CYS A 871 -0.57 -37.04 -9.13
CA CYS A 871 -1.52 -36.02 -9.57
C CYS A 871 -3.00 -36.48 -9.43
N THR A 872 -3.84 -35.72 -8.73
CA THR A 872 -5.21 -36.12 -8.35
C THR A 872 -6.33 -35.59 -9.27
N VAL A 873 -6.04 -34.66 -10.18
CA VAL A 873 -7.06 -34.00 -11.01
C VAL A 873 -7.42 -34.84 -12.24
N SER A 874 -8.70 -35.17 -12.41
CA SER A 874 -9.31 -35.69 -13.64
C SER A 874 -10.18 -34.61 -14.30
N ASN A 875 -10.26 -34.59 -15.65
CA ASN A 875 -11.13 -33.72 -16.46
C ASN A 875 -10.76 -32.22 -16.52
N VAL A 876 -9.72 -31.85 -17.29
CA VAL A 876 -9.35 -30.45 -17.59
C VAL A 876 -9.61 -30.12 -19.08
N TRP A 877 -10.28 -28.99 -19.37
CA TRP A 877 -10.81 -28.67 -20.71
C TRP A 877 -10.48 -27.24 -21.14
N PHE A 878 -10.01 -27.06 -22.38
CA PHE A 878 -9.87 -25.72 -22.98
C PHE A 878 -10.40 -25.61 -24.43
N ASP A 879 -10.69 -26.72 -25.11
CA ASP A 879 -10.99 -26.76 -26.55
C ASP A 879 -12.30 -27.48 -26.92
N GLY A 880 -13.11 -27.91 -25.94
CA GLY A 880 -14.40 -28.55 -26.22
C GLY A 880 -14.31 -29.98 -26.78
N GLU A 881 -13.11 -30.55 -26.90
CA GLU A 881 -12.91 -31.94 -27.30
C GLU A 881 -12.36 -32.77 -26.14
N ALA A 882 -12.93 -33.96 -25.94
CA ALA A 882 -12.45 -34.93 -24.96
C ALA A 882 -11.15 -35.56 -25.44
N ARG A 883 -10.10 -35.49 -24.63
CA ARG A 883 -8.87 -36.27 -24.86
C ARG A 883 -8.64 -37.24 -23.71
N PRO A 884 -8.30 -38.51 -23.99
CA PRO A 884 -8.17 -39.54 -22.98
C PRO A 884 -7.01 -39.29 -22.01
N ASP A 885 -7.25 -39.64 -20.74
CA ASP A 885 -6.35 -39.44 -19.61
C ASP A 885 -5.07 -40.31 -19.69
N GLY A 886 -3.90 -39.70 -19.43
CA GLY A 886 -2.77 -40.39 -18.78
C GLY A 886 -1.49 -40.67 -19.59
N GLU A 887 -1.51 -40.62 -20.93
CA GLU A 887 -0.34 -41.04 -21.74
C GLU A 887 0.33 -39.91 -22.55
N GLU A 888 -0.21 -38.69 -22.55
CA GLU A 888 0.36 -37.62 -23.37
C GLU A 888 1.66 -37.03 -22.79
N PRO A 889 2.67 -36.75 -23.63
CA PRO A 889 3.96 -36.22 -23.19
C PRO A 889 3.82 -34.78 -22.67
N LEU A 890 4.69 -34.43 -21.72
CA LEU A 890 4.87 -33.06 -21.20
C LEU A 890 5.13 -32.06 -22.35
N PHE A 891 5.85 -32.48 -23.38
CA PHE A 891 6.17 -31.67 -24.56
C PHE A 891 5.34 -32.11 -25.75
N VAL A 892 4.45 -31.24 -26.23
CA VAL A 892 3.57 -31.51 -27.37
C VAL A 892 4.04 -30.70 -28.58
N ARG A 893 4.60 -31.42 -29.57
CA ARG A 893 5.03 -30.83 -30.85
C ARG A 893 3.90 -30.92 -31.88
N GLY A 894 3.38 -29.76 -32.29
CA GLY A 894 2.40 -29.59 -33.35
C GLY A 894 3.04 -29.38 -34.74
N PRO A 895 2.21 -29.36 -35.80
CA PRO A 895 2.67 -29.16 -37.17
C PRO A 895 3.33 -27.79 -37.37
N TYR A 896 4.07 -27.67 -38.48
CA TYR A 896 4.73 -26.42 -38.91
C TYR A 896 5.75 -25.87 -37.92
N THR A 897 6.46 -26.76 -37.24
CA THR A 897 7.54 -26.45 -36.30
C THR A 897 8.90 -26.85 -36.87
N GLU A 898 9.96 -26.14 -36.50
CA GLU A 898 11.33 -26.41 -36.94
C GLU A 898 12.33 -26.07 -35.82
N GLY A 899 13.38 -26.87 -35.62
CA GLY A 899 14.42 -26.59 -34.63
C GLY A 899 13.93 -26.64 -33.17
N ILE A 900 13.03 -27.57 -32.84
CA ILE A 900 12.54 -27.77 -31.47
C ILE A 900 13.48 -28.72 -30.74
N VAL A 901 14.18 -28.22 -29.73
CA VAL A 901 15.23 -28.96 -29.02
C VAL A 901 14.83 -29.14 -27.56
N PHE A 902 14.96 -30.38 -27.07
CA PHE A 902 14.84 -30.74 -25.67
C PHE A 902 16.16 -31.30 -25.16
N GLU A 903 16.74 -30.68 -24.12
CA GLU A 903 17.99 -31.13 -23.51
C GLU A 903 17.75 -31.55 -22.05
N ALA A 904 17.67 -32.87 -21.83
CA ALA A 904 17.62 -33.47 -20.50
C ALA A 904 18.97 -33.24 -19.80
N GLY A 905 18.96 -32.74 -18.57
CA GLY A 905 20.14 -32.80 -17.70
C GLY A 905 21.20 -31.70 -17.85
N ALA A 906 20.90 -30.55 -18.45
CA ALA A 906 21.72 -29.36 -18.22
C ALA A 906 21.32 -28.69 -16.88
N THR A 907 21.55 -29.37 -15.75
CA THR A 907 21.79 -28.63 -14.51
C THR A 907 23.02 -27.78 -14.79
N GLU A 908 22.84 -26.47 -14.94
CA GLU A 908 23.93 -25.51 -14.99
C GLU A 908 24.97 -25.93 -13.95
N SER A 909 26.21 -26.17 -14.39
CA SER A 909 27.35 -26.39 -13.50
C SER A 909 27.30 -25.33 -12.40
N ARG A 910 27.80 -25.66 -11.19
CA ARG A 910 27.86 -24.71 -10.05
C ARG A 910 28.44 -23.33 -10.45
N THR A 911 29.27 -23.29 -11.48
CA THR A 911 29.84 -22.11 -12.14
C THR A 911 28.83 -21.16 -12.79
N MET A 912 27.75 -21.70 -13.35
CA MET A 912 26.74 -20.94 -14.08
C MET A 912 25.61 -20.43 -13.18
N ARG A 913 25.40 -21.09 -12.03
CA ARG A 913 24.48 -20.63 -10.98
C ARG A 913 24.91 -19.28 -10.42
N VAL A 914 24.05 -18.27 -10.59
CA VAL A 914 24.27 -16.93 -10.03
C VAL A 914 23.65 -16.87 -8.64
N SER A 915 24.43 -17.19 -7.62
CA SER A 915 24.00 -17.18 -6.22
C SER A 915 25.10 -16.64 -5.31
N PRO A 916 24.76 -16.08 -4.13
CA PRO A 916 25.77 -15.80 -3.12
C PRO A 916 26.31 -17.12 -2.56
N LYS A 917 27.40 -17.04 -1.79
CA LYS A 917 27.88 -18.16 -0.99
C LYS A 917 27.15 -18.16 0.35
N ASP A 918 26.68 -19.33 0.79
CA ASP A 918 25.94 -19.46 2.05
C ASP A 918 26.91 -19.63 3.23
N ASP A 919 27.79 -18.64 3.43
CA ASP A 919 28.75 -18.63 4.53
C ASP A 919 28.88 -17.25 5.16
N ALA A 920 28.97 -17.21 6.50
CA ALA A 920 28.94 -15.98 7.28
C ALA A 920 30.15 -15.07 7.01
N TRP A 921 31.32 -15.66 6.72
CA TRP A 921 32.53 -14.91 6.40
C TRP A 921 32.36 -14.12 5.10
N TRP A 922 31.81 -14.76 4.08
CA TRP A 922 31.58 -14.16 2.77
C TRP A 922 30.62 -12.97 2.83
N TRP A 923 29.55 -13.09 3.61
CA TRP A 923 28.62 -11.97 3.85
C TRP A 923 29.28 -10.83 4.61
N ALA A 924 30.07 -11.12 5.66
CA ALA A 924 30.81 -10.09 6.38
C ALA A 924 31.80 -9.33 5.47
N ARG A 925 32.52 -10.07 4.62
CA ARG A 925 33.42 -9.50 3.61
C ARG A 925 32.65 -8.66 2.58
N ARG A 926 31.46 -9.10 2.19
CA ARG A 926 30.58 -8.34 1.30
C ARG A 926 30.24 -6.98 1.87
N ASP A 927 29.88 -6.94 3.14
CA ASP A 927 29.48 -5.70 3.78
C ASP A 927 30.66 -4.77 4.05
N GLU A 928 31.83 -5.32 4.36
CA GLU A 928 33.10 -4.56 4.37
C GLU A 928 33.32 -3.86 3.02
N LYS A 929 33.27 -4.61 1.92
CA LYS A 929 33.49 -4.04 0.57
C LYS A 929 32.37 -3.11 0.12
N ALA A 930 31.13 -3.35 0.52
CA ALA A 930 30.03 -2.41 0.27
C ALA A 930 30.26 -1.05 0.95
N ARG A 931 30.85 -1.03 2.16
CA ARG A 931 31.23 0.22 2.83
C ARG A 931 32.39 0.92 2.12
N GLU A 932 33.39 0.18 1.68
CA GLU A 932 34.48 0.73 0.86
C GLU A 932 33.94 1.36 -0.44
N ILE A 933 33.07 0.66 -1.16
CA ILE A 933 32.41 1.17 -2.38
C ILE A 933 31.62 2.45 -2.09
N ALA A 934 30.90 2.51 -0.96
CA ALA A 934 30.13 3.68 -0.59
C ALA A 934 31.01 4.94 -0.43
N ALA A 935 32.27 4.80 0.00
CA ALA A 935 33.22 5.91 0.09
C ALA A 935 33.61 6.51 -1.27
N PHE A 936 33.41 5.76 -2.36
CA PHE A 936 33.63 6.17 -3.74
C PHE A 936 32.36 6.62 -4.47
N ARG A 937 31.23 6.77 -3.78
CA ARG A 937 29.97 7.15 -4.43
C ARG A 937 30.09 8.49 -5.17
N GLY A 938 29.75 8.49 -6.46
CA GLY A 938 29.83 9.63 -7.37
C GLY A 938 31.25 9.96 -7.86
N LYS A 939 32.27 9.23 -7.38
CA LYS A 939 33.69 9.45 -7.71
C LYS A 939 34.16 8.52 -8.82
N GLU A 940 35.28 8.88 -9.42
CA GLU A 940 36.02 8.02 -10.35
C GLU A 940 37.02 7.15 -9.57
N VAL A 941 37.15 5.89 -9.98
CA VAL A 941 38.13 4.92 -9.48
C VAL A 941 39.01 4.56 -10.66
N ASP A 942 40.32 4.77 -10.55
CA ASP A 942 41.25 4.51 -11.65
C ASP A 942 41.31 3.01 -11.97
N LEU A 943 41.33 2.15 -10.95
CA LEU A 943 41.42 0.70 -11.11
C LEU A 943 40.56 -0.05 -10.08
N ALA A 944 39.63 -0.88 -10.55
CA ALA A 944 38.91 -1.84 -9.72
C ALA A 944 39.40 -3.26 -10.01
N LEU A 945 39.83 -3.99 -8.98
CA LEU A 945 40.25 -5.40 -9.07
C LEU A 945 39.08 -6.30 -8.65
N LEU A 946 38.58 -7.14 -9.55
CA LEU A 946 37.48 -8.07 -9.32
C LEU A 946 37.97 -9.50 -9.42
N GLY A 947 37.64 -10.33 -8.42
CA GLY A 947 37.99 -11.73 -8.46
C GLY A 947 37.75 -12.50 -7.17
N ASP A 948 38.48 -13.59 -7.02
CA ASP A 948 38.37 -14.55 -5.92
C ASP A 948 39.45 -14.35 -4.83
N SER A 949 39.92 -15.45 -4.21
CA SER A 949 40.94 -15.46 -3.17
C SER A 949 42.27 -14.86 -3.63
N ILE A 950 42.62 -14.98 -4.92
CA ILE A 950 43.84 -14.35 -5.46
C ILE A 950 43.68 -12.83 -5.51
N THR A 951 42.47 -12.34 -5.80
CA THR A 951 42.20 -10.89 -5.74
C THR A 951 42.12 -10.40 -4.29
N GLN A 952 41.61 -11.22 -3.37
CA GLN A 952 41.59 -10.88 -1.95
C GLN A 952 43.00 -10.74 -1.38
N GLY A 953 43.93 -11.60 -1.82
CA GLY A 953 45.28 -11.63 -1.26
C GLY A 953 46.14 -10.39 -1.57
N TRP A 954 45.64 -9.43 -2.34
CA TRP A 954 46.21 -8.08 -2.47
C TRP A 954 46.12 -7.28 -1.16
N ASP A 955 45.15 -7.58 -0.30
CA ASP A 955 44.97 -6.87 0.96
C ASP A 955 46.22 -7.00 1.84
N GLY A 956 46.79 -5.86 2.24
CA GLY A 956 48.01 -5.79 3.04
C GLY A 956 49.32 -6.04 2.28
N GLN A 957 49.29 -6.22 0.95
CA GLN A 957 50.52 -6.43 0.17
C GLN A 957 51.25 -5.11 -0.12
N PRO A 958 52.59 -5.06 -0.02
CA PRO A 958 53.38 -3.91 -0.46
C PRO A 958 53.14 -3.53 -1.94
N ALA A 959 52.82 -4.53 -2.77
CA ALA A 959 52.50 -4.34 -4.18
C ALA A 959 51.21 -3.53 -4.40
N LEU A 960 50.20 -3.68 -3.54
CA LEU A 960 48.98 -2.87 -3.59
C LEU A 960 49.27 -1.40 -3.27
N GLU A 961 50.08 -1.16 -2.24
CA GLU A 961 50.49 0.19 -1.84
C GLU A 961 51.34 0.86 -2.92
N ARG A 962 52.18 0.10 -3.65
CA ARG A 962 52.87 0.60 -4.85
C ARG A 962 51.88 1.11 -5.90
N LEU A 963 50.83 0.35 -6.23
CA LEU A 963 49.81 0.79 -7.18
C LEU A 963 49.09 2.05 -6.69
N ARG A 964 48.72 2.09 -5.39
CA ARG A 964 48.01 3.21 -4.76
C ARG A 964 48.79 4.53 -4.76
N LYS A 965 50.12 4.52 -4.96
CA LYS A 965 50.92 5.75 -5.11
C LYS A 965 50.56 6.59 -6.34
N SER A 966 50.01 5.96 -7.39
CA SER A 966 49.78 6.63 -8.68
C SER A 966 48.33 6.58 -9.18
N ARG A 967 47.45 5.87 -8.47
CA ARG A 967 46.08 5.59 -8.91
C ARG A 967 45.18 5.21 -7.72
N THR A 968 43.90 5.54 -7.83
CA THR A 968 42.86 5.11 -6.89
C THR A 968 42.49 3.65 -7.17
N VAL A 969 42.80 2.75 -6.23
CA VAL A 969 42.59 1.30 -6.41
C VAL A 969 41.56 0.75 -5.43
N LEU A 970 40.54 0.07 -5.96
CA LEU A 970 39.51 -0.65 -5.21
C LEU A 970 39.70 -2.17 -5.35
N THR A 971 39.81 -2.89 -4.24
CA THR A 971 40.05 -4.35 -4.22
C THR A 971 38.78 -5.12 -3.83
N LEU A 972 38.21 -5.88 -4.77
CA LEU A 972 36.92 -6.56 -4.66
C LEU A 972 37.08 -8.09 -4.80
N GLY A 973 37.96 -8.66 -3.96
CA GLY A 973 38.31 -10.09 -3.93
C GLY A 973 37.74 -10.85 -2.72
N TYR A 974 37.21 -12.05 -2.97
CA TYR A 974 36.48 -12.89 -2.00
C TYR A 974 36.95 -14.34 -2.06
N ASN A 975 37.25 -14.93 -0.90
CA ASN A 975 37.80 -16.27 -0.79
C ASN A 975 36.88 -17.34 -1.40
N GLY A 976 37.44 -18.12 -2.32
CA GLY A 976 36.78 -19.28 -2.91
C GLY A 976 35.57 -18.92 -3.79
N ASP A 977 35.53 -17.71 -4.33
CA ASP A 977 34.48 -17.29 -5.27
C ASP A 977 34.60 -18.02 -6.60
N THR A 978 33.45 -18.47 -7.11
CA THR A 978 33.27 -18.87 -8.50
C THR A 978 32.89 -17.67 -9.38
N VAL A 979 32.92 -17.84 -10.70
CA VAL A 979 32.39 -16.82 -11.63
C VAL A 979 30.92 -16.50 -11.33
N GLY A 980 30.12 -17.50 -10.94
CA GLY A 980 28.72 -17.32 -10.53
C GLY A 980 28.55 -16.42 -9.31
N ASN A 981 29.43 -16.55 -8.31
CA ASN A 981 29.42 -15.71 -7.11
C ASN A 981 29.79 -14.25 -7.43
N LEU A 982 30.85 -14.02 -8.21
CA LEU A 982 31.25 -12.67 -8.64
C LEU A 982 30.16 -11.99 -9.48
N ARG A 983 29.50 -12.73 -10.39
CA ARG A 983 28.35 -12.22 -11.14
C ARG A 983 27.21 -11.81 -10.23
N TRP A 984 26.95 -12.59 -9.18
CA TRP A 984 25.96 -12.22 -8.18
C TRP A 984 26.36 -10.91 -7.50
N ARG A 985 27.60 -10.77 -6.99
CA ARG A 985 28.07 -9.51 -6.36
C ARG A 985 27.90 -8.29 -7.27
N CYS A 986 28.26 -8.43 -8.55
CA CYS A 986 28.10 -7.37 -9.56
C CYS A 986 26.63 -6.99 -9.82
N LEU A 987 25.70 -7.94 -9.79
CA LEU A 987 24.26 -7.67 -9.89
C LEU A 987 23.73 -6.95 -8.66
N TRP A 988 24.30 -7.23 -7.49
CA TRP A 988 23.83 -6.79 -6.17
C TRP A 988 24.68 -5.68 -5.54
N GLY A 989 25.19 -4.79 -6.39
CA GLY A 989 25.71 -3.49 -5.97
C GLY A 989 27.22 -3.28 -6.05
N GLU A 990 28.00 -4.31 -6.38
CA GLU A 990 29.48 -4.20 -6.31
C GLU A 990 30.09 -3.29 -7.40
N LEU A 991 29.37 -3.11 -8.51
CA LEU A 991 29.72 -2.19 -9.59
C LEU A 991 28.90 -0.89 -9.56
N ASP A 992 28.05 -0.69 -8.55
CA ASP A 992 27.12 0.44 -8.53
C ASP A 992 27.69 1.63 -7.73
N GLY A 993 27.41 2.84 -8.20
CA GLY A 993 27.64 4.07 -7.44
C GLY A 993 28.99 4.77 -7.67
N TYR A 994 29.95 4.17 -8.35
CA TYR A 994 31.21 4.81 -8.77
C TYR A 994 31.44 4.63 -10.27
N ARG A 995 32.41 5.36 -10.86
CA ARG A 995 32.82 5.18 -12.26
C ARG A 995 34.23 4.60 -12.30
N ALA A 996 34.40 3.38 -12.80
CA ALA A 996 35.72 2.81 -13.00
C ALA A 996 36.31 3.25 -14.35
N ARG A 997 37.59 3.59 -14.38
CA ARG A 997 38.34 3.76 -15.65
C ARG A 997 38.79 2.41 -16.18
N ASP A 998 39.45 1.63 -15.31
CA ASP A 998 39.94 0.29 -15.62
C ASP A 998 39.35 -0.73 -14.63
N ILE A 999 38.90 -1.87 -15.14
CA ILE A 999 38.41 -3.00 -14.35
C ILE A 999 39.25 -4.22 -14.72
N LEU A 1000 40.01 -4.73 -13.76
CA LEU A 1000 40.78 -5.95 -13.92
C LEU A 1000 40.01 -7.12 -13.34
N VAL A 1001 39.82 -8.18 -14.14
CA VAL A 1001 39.07 -9.38 -13.75
C VAL A 1001 40.02 -10.58 -13.75
N LEU A 1002 40.18 -11.21 -12.60
CA LEU A 1002 40.87 -12.50 -12.44
C LEU A 1002 39.96 -13.46 -11.66
N ILE A 1003 39.33 -14.40 -12.37
CA ILE A 1003 38.33 -15.31 -11.82
C ILE A 1003 38.31 -16.63 -12.59
N GLY A 1004 37.90 -17.72 -11.94
CA GLY A 1004 37.72 -19.03 -12.58
C GLY A 1004 38.58 -20.15 -12.01
N THR A 1005 39.56 -19.86 -11.15
CA THR A 1005 40.38 -20.94 -10.57
C THR A 1005 39.57 -21.85 -9.65
N ASN A 1006 38.57 -21.32 -8.92
CA ASN A 1006 37.73 -22.13 -8.03
C ASN A 1006 36.71 -22.96 -8.81
N ASP A 1007 36.25 -22.47 -9.96
CA ASP A 1007 35.36 -23.17 -10.89
C ASP A 1007 36.04 -24.40 -11.46
N LEU A 1008 37.24 -24.22 -12.02
CA LEU A 1008 38.06 -25.35 -12.46
C LEU A 1008 38.39 -26.25 -11.26
N GLY A 1009 38.67 -25.62 -10.10
CA GLY A 1009 39.05 -26.13 -8.78
C GLY A 1009 38.13 -27.19 -8.17
N GLY A 1010 36.83 -26.98 -8.28
CA GLY A 1010 35.80 -27.70 -7.51
C GLY A 1010 35.32 -29.02 -8.10
N GLY A 1011 35.84 -29.47 -9.25
CA GLY A 1011 35.58 -30.81 -9.81
C GLY A 1011 34.51 -30.90 -10.92
N ASP A 1012 33.60 -29.93 -11.05
CA ASP A 1012 32.41 -30.10 -11.91
C ASP A 1012 32.34 -29.22 -13.17
N ALA A 1013 33.14 -28.14 -13.27
CA ALA A 1013 33.03 -27.17 -14.37
C ALA A 1013 34.03 -27.43 -15.51
N LYS A 1014 33.56 -27.45 -16.75
CA LYS A 1014 34.44 -27.53 -17.92
C LYS A 1014 34.99 -26.14 -18.31
N PRO A 1015 36.14 -26.03 -19.00
CA PRO A 1015 36.66 -24.76 -19.51
C PRO A 1015 35.61 -23.92 -20.25
N GLU A 1016 34.71 -24.57 -20.99
CA GLU A 1016 33.61 -23.96 -21.74
C GLU A 1016 32.55 -23.34 -20.83
N ASP A 1017 32.26 -23.96 -19.68
CA ASP A 1017 31.31 -23.44 -18.69
C ASP A 1017 31.85 -22.16 -18.06
N VAL A 1018 33.15 -22.16 -17.71
CA VAL A 1018 33.85 -20.98 -17.18
C VAL A 1018 33.86 -19.86 -18.21
N PHE A 1019 34.20 -20.16 -19.46
CA PHE A 1019 34.14 -19.19 -20.57
C PHE A 1019 32.73 -18.60 -20.73
N ALA A 1020 31.69 -19.44 -20.75
CA ALA A 1020 30.32 -18.99 -20.89
C ALA A 1020 29.88 -18.08 -19.72
N ALA A 1021 30.29 -18.42 -18.49
CA ALA A 1021 30.02 -17.60 -17.31
C ALA A 1021 30.79 -16.27 -17.35
N VAL A 1022 32.09 -16.27 -17.70
CA VAL A 1022 32.90 -15.06 -17.80
C VAL A 1022 32.40 -14.14 -18.91
N ARG A 1023 31.96 -14.67 -20.05
CA ARG A 1023 31.31 -13.89 -21.11
C ARG A 1023 30.08 -13.14 -20.59
N LYS A 1024 29.25 -13.80 -19.78
CA LYS A 1024 28.09 -13.16 -19.12
C LYS A 1024 28.52 -12.12 -18.08
N LEU A 1025 29.63 -12.33 -17.36
CA LEU A 1025 30.19 -11.36 -16.42
C LEU A 1025 30.70 -10.11 -17.16
N VAL A 1026 31.47 -10.26 -18.24
CA VAL A 1026 31.95 -9.16 -19.06
C VAL A 1026 30.79 -8.32 -19.60
N ALA A 1027 29.73 -8.97 -20.11
CA ALA A 1027 28.52 -8.28 -20.56
C ALA A 1027 27.85 -7.48 -19.43
N LEU A 1028 27.77 -8.04 -18.22
CA LEU A 1028 27.24 -7.34 -17.06
C LEU A 1028 28.10 -6.13 -16.67
N ILE A 1029 29.42 -6.27 -16.66
CA ILE A 1029 30.35 -5.17 -16.39
C ILE A 1029 30.16 -4.06 -17.44
N ARG A 1030 30.06 -4.40 -18.73
CA ARG A 1030 29.79 -3.43 -19.81
C ARG A 1030 28.47 -2.68 -19.63
N ILE A 1031 27.45 -3.31 -19.07
CA ILE A 1031 26.16 -2.66 -18.76
C ILE A 1031 26.31 -1.70 -17.58
N LYS A 1032 26.99 -2.14 -16.51
CA LYS A 1032 27.10 -1.39 -15.24
C LYS A 1032 28.16 -0.28 -15.28
N GLN A 1033 29.21 -0.47 -16.07
CA GLN A 1033 30.38 0.39 -16.21
C GLN A 1033 30.71 0.59 -17.71
N PRO A 1034 29.83 1.28 -18.47
CA PRO A 1034 29.91 1.32 -19.94
C PRO A 1034 31.19 1.97 -20.50
N ASN A 1035 31.83 2.83 -19.70
CA ASN A 1035 33.03 3.57 -20.09
C ASN A 1035 34.33 2.92 -19.62
N ALA A 1036 34.27 1.85 -18.82
CA ALA A 1036 35.46 1.19 -18.29
C ALA A 1036 36.14 0.31 -19.36
N ARG A 1037 37.47 0.27 -19.34
CA ARG A 1037 38.25 -0.77 -20.03
C ARG A 1037 38.33 -2.00 -19.14
N ILE A 1038 38.02 -3.17 -19.70
CA ILE A 1038 38.01 -4.44 -18.98
C ILE A 1038 39.30 -5.20 -19.32
N HIS A 1039 40.16 -5.40 -18.34
CA HIS A 1039 41.38 -6.18 -18.43
C HIS A 1039 41.12 -7.58 -17.87
N LEU A 1040 40.82 -8.53 -18.75
CA LEU A 1040 40.59 -9.92 -18.39
C LEU A 1040 41.93 -10.66 -18.32
N LEU A 1041 42.33 -11.09 -17.11
CA LEU A 1041 43.53 -11.88 -16.94
C LEU A 1041 43.26 -13.36 -17.21
N ALA A 1042 44.24 -14.02 -17.81
CA ALA A 1042 44.30 -15.48 -17.84
C ALA A 1042 44.27 -16.05 -16.41
N VAL A 1043 43.57 -17.18 -16.22
CA VAL A 1043 43.62 -17.95 -14.97
C VAL A 1043 45.07 -18.36 -14.73
N LEU A 1044 45.61 -18.01 -13.56
CA LEU A 1044 47.02 -18.22 -13.24
C LEU A 1044 47.39 -19.71 -13.17
N PRO A 1045 48.64 -20.07 -13.49
CA PRO A 1045 49.15 -21.42 -13.28
C PRO A 1045 49.10 -21.80 -11.79
N ARG A 1046 48.78 -23.07 -11.49
CA ARG A 1046 48.80 -23.63 -10.13
C ARG A 1046 49.18 -25.11 -10.16
N ASP A 1047 49.63 -25.62 -9.02
CA ASP A 1047 49.95 -27.04 -8.80
C ASP A 1047 49.30 -27.56 -7.51
N VAL A 1048 49.00 -28.84 -7.44
CA VAL A 1048 48.47 -29.54 -6.25
C VAL A 1048 49.44 -30.68 -5.94
N GLY A 1049 50.34 -30.47 -4.98
CA GLY A 1049 51.40 -31.44 -4.68
C GLY A 1049 50.90 -32.88 -4.47
N GLU A 1050 51.74 -33.86 -4.85
CA GLU A 1050 51.73 -35.32 -4.58
C GLU A 1050 50.39 -36.06 -4.37
N LYS A 1051 49.31 -35.68 -5.05
CA LYS A 1051 48.18 -36.58 -5.31
C LYS A 1051 48.03 -36.74 -6.82
N GLU A 1052 48.20 -37.99 -7.28
CA GLU A 1052 48.27 -38.60 -8.63
C GLU A 1052 47.62 -37.96 -9.89
N THR A 1053 47.23 -36.68 -9.92
CA THR A 1053 46.86 -35.98 -11.16
C THR A 1053 47.44 -34.55 -11.31
N PRO A 1054 48.78 -34.35 -11.29
CA PRO A 1054 49.40 -33.03 -11.53
C PRO A 1054 49.21 -32.49 -12.96
N ARG A 1055 48.88 -33.32 -13.96
CA ARG A 1055 48.83 -32.91 -15.39
C ARG A 1055 47.47 -32.39 -15.88
N LEU A 1056 46.35 -32.76 -15.24
CA LEU A 1056 45.02 -32.37 -15.71
C LEU A 1056 44.69 -30.88 -15.50
N TRP A 1057 45.32 -30.24 -14.52
CA TRP A 1057 45.07 -28.83 -14.17
C TRP A 1057 45.71 -27.83 -15.14
N PRO A 1058 47.01 -27.95 -15.47
CA PRO A 1058 47.62 -27.15 -16.53
C PRO A 1058 46.85 -27.20 -17.84
N ASP A 1059 46.36 -28.38 -18.23
CA ASP A 1059 45.61 -28.55 -19.49
C ASP A 1059 44.24 -27.88 -19.44
N ARG A 1060 43.50 -28.01 -18.32
CA ARG A 1060 42.19 -27.36 -18.14
C ARG A 1060 42.30 -25.83 -18.06
N ILE A 1061 43.33 -25.32 -17.37
CA ILE A 1061 43.62 -23.88 -17.30
C ILE A 1061 44.00 -23.35 -18.67
N SER A 1062 44.89 -24.05 -19.39
CA SER A 1062 45.30 -23.68 -20.75
C SER A 1062 44.12 -23.69 -21.73
N ALA A 1063 43.23 -24.69 -21.64
CA ALA A 1063 42.01 -24.74 -22.43
C ALA A 1063 41.06 -23.58 -22.12
N CYS A 1064 40.89 -23.24 -20.85
CA CYS A 1064 40.05 -22.12 -20.43
C CYS A 1064 40.62 -20.79 -20.92
N ASN A 1065 41.92 -20.55 -20.74
CA ASN A 1065 42.59 -19.32 -21.16
C ASN A 1065 42.50 -19.10 -22.68
N ARG A 1066 42.64 -20.16 -23.49
CA ARG A 1066 42.42 -20.08 -24.95
C ARG A 1066 41.01 -19.62 -25.31
N LEU A 1067 40.00 -20.03 -24.55
CA LEU A 1067 38.62 -19.58 -24.76
C LEU A 1067 38.44 -18.12 -24.31
N LEU A 1068 38.97 -17.76 -23.14
CA LEU A 1068 38.88 -16.41 -22.58
C LEU A 1068 39.55 -15.35 -23.47
N GLU A 1069 40.63 -15.70 -24.17
CA GLU A 1069 41.28 -14.84 -25.17
C GLU A 1069 40.29 -14.34 -26.23
N GLY A 1070 39.35 -15.20 -26.65
CA GLY A 1070 38.30 -14.87 -27.63
C GLY A 1070 37.28 -13.82 -27.17
N LEU A 1071 37.31 -13.38 -25.90
CA LEU A 1071 36.48 -12.28 -25.40
C LEU A 1071 37.09 -10.89 -25.64
N ALA A 1072 38.38 -10.82 -26.01
CA ALA A 1072 39.02 -9.54 -26.29
C ALA A 1072 38.48 -8.94 -27.60
N ASP A 1073 38.08 -7.67 -27.55
CA ASP A 1073 37.63 -6.89 -28.71
C ASP A 1073 38.62 -5.79 -29.11
N GLY A 1074 39.70 -5.61 -28.32
CA GLY A 1074 40.74 -4.61 -28.55
C GLY A 1074 40.28 -3.16 -28.35
N ARG A 1075 39.05 -2.94 -27.88
CA ARG A 1075 38.46 -1.61 -27.67
C ARG A 1075 38.03 -1.40 -26.22
N HIS A 1076 37.24 -2.33 -25.70
CA HIS A 1076 36.66 -2.30 -24.37
C HIS A 1076 37.06 -3.50 -23.51
N VAL A 1077 37.40 -4.63 -24.13
CA VAL A 1077 37.85 -5.85 -23.45
C VAL A 1077 39.22 -6.23 -24.00
N PHE A 1078 40.17 -6.37 -23.09
CA PHE A 1078 41.56 -6.73 -23.36
C PHE A 1078 41.89 -7.99 -22.57
N PHE A 1079 42.40 -9.02 -23.25
CA PHE A 1079 42.87 -10.24 -22.61
C PHE A 1079 44.38 -10.16 -22.37
N HIS A 1080 44.83 -10.61 -21.20
CA HIS A 1080 46.25 -10.61 -20.84
C HIS A 1080 46.66 -11.95 -20.24
N ASP A 1081 47.51 -12.68 -20.93
CA ASP A 1081 48.15 -13.88 -20.38
C ASP A 1081 49.48 -13.52 -19.68
N VAL A 1082 49.41 -13.36 -18.37
CA VAL A 1082 50.58 -13.13 -17.51
C VAL A 1082 51.15 -14.43 -16.94
N GLY A 1083 50.56 -15.58 -17.26
CA GLY A 1083 50.88 -16.88 -16.63
C GLY A 1083 52.33 -17.29 -16.83
N ALA A 1084 52.93 -16.96 -17.97
CA ALA A 1084 54.34 -17.27 -18.27
C ALA A 1084 55.32 -16.65 -17.25
N ARG A 1085 54.96 -15.53 -16.61
CA ARG A 1085 55.79 -14.87 -15.59
C ARG A 1085 55.85 -15.66 -14.27
N PHE A 1086 54.96 -16.63 -14.10
CA PHE A 1086 54.86 -17.51 -12.93
C PHE A 1086 55.48 -18.89 -13.15
N LEU A 1087 56.14 -19.09 -14.30
CA LEU A 1087 56.82 -20.34 -14.65
C LEU A 1087 58.35 -20.19 -14.57
N ASP A 1088 59.03 -21.30 -14.27
CA ASP A 1088 60.49 -21.40 -14.37
C ASP A 1088 60.95 -21.60 -15.83
N ALA A 1089 62.27 -21.62 -16.07
CA ALA A 1089 62.82 -21.82 -17.41
C ALA A 1089 62.46 -23.17 -18.05
N ALA A 1090 61.97 -24.14 -17.26
CA ALA A 1090 61.49 -25.44 -17.72
C ALA A 1090 59.95 -25.48 -17.91
N GLY A 1091 59.27 -24.33 -17.79
CA GLY A 1091 57.82 -24.23 -17.95
C GLY A 1091 57.01 -24.78 -16.77
N ARG A 1092 57.65 -25.03 -15.61
CA ARG A 1092 56.99 -25.50 -14.39
C ARG A 1092 56.62 -24.34 -13.49
N LEU A 1093 55.64 -24.50 -12.61
CA LEU A 1093 55.27 -23.47 -11.65
C LEU A 1093 56.48 -23.04 -10.81
N ASN A 1094 56.81 -21.76 -10.84
CA ASN A 1094 57.87 -21.21 -10.00
C ASN A 1094 57.40 -21.11 -8.55
N ALA A 1095 57.64 -22.17 -7.77
CA ALA A 1095 57.18 -22.29 -6.39
C ALA A 1095 57.65 -21.14 -5.47
N ALA A 1096 58.75 -20.44 -5.82
CA ALA A 1096 59.24 -19.29 -5.05
C ALA A 1096 58.31 -18.07 -5.09
N LEU A 1097 57.34 -18.02 -6.01
CA LEU A 1097 56.37 -16.94 -6.16
C LEU A 1097 55.03 -17.20 -5.47
N PHE A 1098 54.84 -18.36 -4.83
CA PHE A 1098 53.58 -18.79 -4.22
C PHE A 1098 53.75 -19.22 -2.76
N TRP A 1099 52.69 -19.16 -1.97
CA TRP A 1099 52.67 -19.74 -0.61
C TRP A 1099 52.33 -21.23 -0.62
N ASP A 1100 51.35 -21.62 -1.44
CA ASP A 1100 50.72 -22.94 -1.45
C ASP A 1100 50.57 -23.51 -2.87
N ARG A 1101 51.39 -23.01 -3.80
CA ARG A 1101 51.33 -23.33 -5.24
C ARG A 1101 50.02 -22.92 -5.95
N LEU A 1102 49.23 -22.05 -5.32
CA LEU A 1102 48.02 -21.44 -5.88
C LEU A 1102 47.99 -19.92 -5.65
N HIS A 1103 48.18 -19.49 -4.42
CA HIS A 1103 48.14 -18.10 -4.01
C HIS A 1103 49.54 -17.47 -4.11
N PRO A 1104 49.71 -16.39 -4.90
CA PRO A 1104 50.97 -15.67 -4.97
C PRO A 1104 51.41 -15.17 -3.58
N ASN A 1105 52.71 -15.21 -3.31
CA ASN A 1105 53.30 -14.59 -2.11
C ASN A 1105 53.68 -13.11 -2.39
N PRO A 1106 54.29 -12.35 -1.46
CA PRO A 1106 54.61 -10.94 -1.72
C PRO A 1106 55.47 -10.70 -2.98
N SER A 1107 56.41 -11.60 -3.30
CA SER A 1107 57.20 -11.53 -4.54
C SER A 1107 56.34 -11.80 -5.78
N GLY A 1108 55.42 -12.77 -5.70
CA GLY A 1108 54.45 -13.05 -6.77
C GLY A 1108 53.48 -11.89 -7.03
N TYR A 1109 52.97 -11.23 -5.99
CA TYR A 1109 52.18 -10.01 -6.15
C TYR A 1109 53.00 -8.84 -6.71
N GLY A 1110 54.31 -8.79 -6.42
CA GLY A 1110 55.24 -7.87 -7.07
C GLY A 1110 55.25 -8.03 -8.60
N VAL A 1111 55.32 -9.28 -9.08
CA VAL A 1111 55.23 -9.60 -10.52
C VAL A 1111 53.87 -9.19 -11.10
N LEU A 1112 52.76 -9.47 -10.41
CA LEU A 1112 51.43 -9.02 -10.87
C LEU A 1112 51.34 -7.49 -10.96
N ALA A 1113 51.88 -6.76 -9.98
CA ALA A 1113 51.84 -5.30 -10.00
C ALA A 1113 52.65 -4.72 -11.17
N GLU A 1114 53.81 -5.29 -11.49
CA GLU A 1114 54.61 -4.88 -12.66
C GLU A 1114 53.85 -5.10 -13.97
N GLU A 1115 53.21 -6.26 -14.12
CA GLU A 1115 52.41 -6.55 -15.32
C GLU A 1115 51.18 -5.62 -15.41
N ILE A 1116 50.50 -5.34 -14.30
CA ILE A 1116 49.38 -4.38 -14.26
C ILE A 1116 49.85 -2.97 -14.64
N GLU A 1117 50.98 -2.50 -14.10
CA GLU A 1117 51.56 -1.21 -14.48
C GLU A 1117 51.91 -1.17 -15.98
N ARG A 1118 52.46 -2.26 -16.52
CA ARG A 1118 52.76 -2.40 -17.95
C ARG A 1118 51.50 -2.35 -18.81
N MET A 1119 50.44 -3.07 -18.44
CA MET A 1119 49.16 -3.07 -19.16
C MET A 1119 48.51 -1.69 -19.19
N LEU A 1120 48.58 -0.97 -18.08
CA LEU A 1120 47.91 0.31 -17.91
C LEU A 1120 48.74 1.51 -18.41
N SER A 1121 50.01 1.32 -18.74
CA SER A 1121 50.92 2.36 -19.26
C SER A 1121 50.96 2.45 -20.79
N VAL A 1122 50.46 1.45 -21.50
CA VAL A 1122 50.29 1.51 -22.96
C VAL A 1122 49.15 2.47 -23.28
N ARG A 1123 49.50 3.74 -23.58
CA ARG A 1123 48.60 4.70 -24.21
C ARG A 1123 48.45 4.32 -25.68
N ASN A 1124 47.24 3.97 -26.12
CA ASN A 1124 46.84 4.19 -27.51
C ASN A 1124 46.30 5.61 -27.64
#